data_AF-A0A954VD01-F1
#
_entry.id   AF-A0A954VD01-F1
#
_cell.length_a   1.000
_cell.length_b   1.000
_cell.length_c   1.000
_cell.angle_alpha   90.00
_cell.angle_beta   90.00
_cell.angle_gamma   90.00
#
_symmetry.space_group_name_H-M   'P 1'
#
loop_
_entity.id
_entity.type
_entity.pdbx_description
1 polymer ?
#
loop_
_entity_poly.entity_id
_entity_poly.type
_entity_poly.pdbx_seq_one_letter_code
_entity_poly.pdbx_strand_id
1 'polypeptide(L)'
;DDVFLSQKTLTPVDLTYRVIDFEAAARIMETNAWFYGGGYQVDGTDVSTLGYKAGVRGYVLNDLVLDFGASDDDVWGTKFRFGIVFFPGRTPNGLNHGPRHTVYDRLREPVWRNNYIAMRQSVREGALPLTDPNGDLIRVVHVDGNSLDGGDGSFQSPLSSLDDVFANSSPGDIVLVHADTTYTGQSVALQDNQRLLGEGGSQTHTVSTERFGAVTLPESSTGALAGAVPVIMNAPADAIVLNPVSSDPDNPSSMEISNLAIDGGARGIASPTGIGEVDINRVAISNTSGNGIELSPLVETLADSSKQVRFNPTIDQVTFDGIGGDDISINSDTSEPDTTPVIESIAISNVTSTNAQGLGINLRNNRNTAAITDFDYDGGTTGLGGIFLSGNQATVNVTRATIANGNGPGIDITETDTTVNITDSTVTDTGLAGVQISGGSSDVNFSGKITQAANASAVAVLDGHTGVATFTEADAGTGVITATNGDGIQLSNADGTYFFNDAVVLNGGDAGIDVLDDTDGVVSFDDVTITNPSGTALNIDGGAANLSLTGRIAQGNNALTVSVSGGHTGTLSMTESTTDEGIIAATNGAGMRFDNADGTYTFSDAVLLNGGTAGIDILNGSAGTITFNDAQITSPNAVAFNVDGGSADVNFTGNITQNNSFSTIAVSGGHTGTLDFSESTANAGVVLATNGDGLQFNNADGAYVFNDAVVLNGGDAGIDISNDSDGTFSFPSTAVITNPSGTGLHITGSAALVTYAGQISNNTGRAVVIDGNNGGNVTVSGEVTDTAQGLLVQNNTGGTFRFTGLVDLETAANNAATIDNNSNSTTSFSNLQVATTSGTGFLVTNSDAVEVSGSTSNIESTTGTAVDISGSRISNVGVSFESVSADGAANGIRLQNVTGGQFATGLFGSNAGDGGTIQNTTGAGVLIDNAASVSLNHLMVENTLGRGIDVAHSSGTASTVTVANSTVRGAGAEGLNLNSTGSGTMRMTLTSNSVDTSVDQGINIDVAGSTSIANITLNGNTVVNDTGDEAVLLTASGNTAKTLNLLVNNNQFTNGDPAAVAASFQMNGAVSFNATVTNNTFVNSDNATGRPFEMAANNGASNIRLSLRFNTAQNNNANDEYFLEQNTGSFTLEKLTVPAVPPDQVPEQTVFEENTGTINITGTITTDPGNIPTP
;
A
#
# COMPACT_ATOMS: atom_id res chain seq x y z
N ASP A 1 -82.59 -14.83 -19.43
CA ASP A 1 -81.98 -14.52 -20.72
C ASP A 1 -80.51 -14.31 -20.42
N ASP A 2 -79.60 -15.26 -20.65
CA ASP A 2 -79.58 -16.41 -21.58
C ASP A 2 -79.16 -17.69 -20.80
N VAL A 3 -79.86 -18.84 -20.84
CA VAL A 3 -79.98 -19.85 -21.92
C VAL A 3 -78.63 -20.41 -22.38
N PHE A 4 -78.03 -21.30 -21.58
CA PHE A 4 -77.47 -22.56 -22.09
C PHE A 4 -77.78 -23.70 -21.11
N LEU A 5 -78.44 -24.71 -21.66
CA LEU A 5 -79.16 -25.76 -20.94
C LEU A 5 -78.22 -26.84 -20.41
N SER A 6 -78.52 -27.35 -19.21
CA SER A 6 -78.25 -28.75 -18.85
C SER A 6 -79.13 -29.67 -19.72
N GLN A 7 -78.88 -29.70 -21.02
CA GLN A 7 -79.50 -30.69 -21.89
C GLN A 7 -78.74 -31.99 -21.67
N LYS A 8 -79.33 -32.91 -20.88
CA LYS A 8 -78.97 -34.33 -20.96
C LYS A 8 -79.05 -34.71 -22.43
N THR A 9 -77.90 -34.88 -23.10
CA THR A 9 -77.86 -35.27 -24.51
C THR A 9 -78.39 -36.70 -24.61
N LEU A 10 -79.67 -36.80 -24.89
CA LEU A 10 -80.38 -38.03 -25.15
C LEU A 10 -80.29 -38.27 -26.65
N THR A 11 -79.24 -38.97 -27.10
CA THR A 11 -79.06 -39.24 -28.53
C THR A 11 -80.02 -40.37 -28.94
N PRO A 12 -80.93 -40.15 -29.92
CA PRO A 12 -81.77 -41.20 -30.44
C PRO A 12 -80.91 -42.18 -31.24
N VAL A 13 -80.93 -43.45 -30.87
CA VAL A 13 -80.34 -44.53 -31.68
C VAL A 13 -81.43 -45.45 -32.19
N ASP A 14 -81.43 -45.70 -33.50
CA ASP A 14 -82.35 -46.63 -34.14
C ASP A 14 -81.84 -48.06 -33.98
N LEU A 15 -82.58 -48.89 -33.24
CA LEU A 15 -82.31 -50.31 -33.09
C LEU A 15 -83.17 -51.08 -34.09
N THR A 16 -82.53 -51.78 -35.03
CA THR A 16 -83.21 -52.66 -35.99
C THR A 16 -83.40 -54.07 -35.42
N TYR A 17 -84.61 -54.61 -35.51
CA TYR A 17 -84.95 -55.95 -35.02
C TYR A 17 -85.16 -56.97 -36.15
N ARG A 18 -84.87 -58.24 -35.85
CA ARG A 18 -85.20 -59.36 -36.73
C ARG A 18 -86.64 -59.78 -36.50
N VAL A 19 -87.43 -59.86 -37.57
CA VAL A 19 -88.83 -60.34 -37.52
C VAL A 19 -88.95 -61.66 -38.26
N ILE A 20 -89.60 -62.64 -37.63
CA ILE A 20 -90.06 -63.88 -38.28
C ILE A 20 -91.57 -63.95 -38.08
N ASP A 21 -92.35 -64.04 -39.15
CA ASP A 21 -93.81 -64.14 -39.08
C ASP A 21 -94.37 -65.30 -39.90
N PHE A 22 -95.57 -65.72 -39.51
CA PHE A 22 -96.38 -66.65 -40.27
C PHE A 22 -97.84 -66.18 -40.29
N GLU A 23 -98.52 -66.37 -41.42
CA GLU A 23 -99.91 -65.99 -41.60
C GLU A 23 -100.64 -67.10 -42.35
N ALA A 24 -101.78 -67.52 -41.79
CA ALA A 24 -102.70 -68.42 -42.46
C ALA A 24 -103.98 -67.65 -42.80
N ALA A 25 -104.40 -67.73 -44.06
CA ALA A 25 -105.58 -67.04 -44.54
C ALA A 25 -106.62 -68.03 -45.06
N ALA A 26 -107.84 -67.97 -44.52
CA ALA A 26 -108.99 -68.75 -44.95
C ALA A 26 -109.95 -67.86 -45.73
N ARG A 27 -110.36 -68.33 -46.91
CA ARG A 27 -111.29 -67.61 -47.79
C ARG A 27 -112.69 -67.58 -47.18
N ILE A 28 -113.38 -66.45 -47.32
CA ILE A 28 -114.74 -66.26 -46.81
C ILE A 28 -115.74 -66.69 -47.88
N MET A 29 -116.30 -67.90 -47.74
CA MET A 29 -117.28 -68.46 -48.68
C MET A 29 -116.79 -68.35 -50.14
N GLU A 30 -117.65 -67.96 -51.08
CA GLU A 30 -117.31 -67.72 -52.49
C GLU A 30 -116.95 -66.24 -52.77
N THR A 31 -116.51 -65.47 -51.76
CA THR A 31 -116.11 -64.06 -51.94
C THR A 31 -114.61 -63.93 -52.29
N ASN A 32 -114.18 -62.77 -52.80
CA ASN A 32 -112.74 -62.47 -52.96
C ASN A 32 -112.14 -61.84 -51.68
N ALA A 33 -112.55 -62.34 -50.52
CA ALA A 33 -112.03 -61.93 -49.22
C ALA A 33 -111.56 -63.13 -48.39
N TRP A 34 -110.60 -62.89 -47.50
CA TRP A 34 -109.98 -63.85 -46.62
C TRP A 34 -109.97 -63.29 -45.19
N PHE A 35 -110.35 -64.12 -44.22
CA PHE A 35 -109.90 -63.92 -42.86
C PHE A 35 -108.47 -64.42 -42.79
N TYR A 36 -107.58 -63.61 -42.22
CA TYR A 36 -106.22 -64.04 -41.95
C TYR A 36 -105.94 -63.94 -40.45
N GLY A 37 -105.13 -64.89 -39.98
CA GLY A 37 -104.66 -64.95 -38.61
C GLY A 37 -103.23 -65.50 -38.61
N GLY A 38 -102.38 -64.97 -37.75
CA GLY A 38 -100.97 -65.32 -37.74
C GLY A 38 -100.29 -64.91 -36.45
N GLY A 39 -99.06 -65.39 -36.28
CA GLY A 39 -98.16 -64.97 -35.23
C GLY A 39 -96.90 -64.36 -35.82
N TYR A 40 -96.22 -63.53 -35.05
CA TYR A 40 -94.89 -63.05 -35.38
C TYR A 40 -94.02 -63.04 -34.13
N GLN A 41 -92.73 -63.27 -34.31
CA GLN A 41 -91.71 -63.09 -33.29
C GLN A 41 -90.79 -61.96 -33.72
N VAL A 42 -90.47 -61.08 -32.78
CA VAL A 42 -89.48 -60.01 -32.97
C VAL A 42 -88.35 -60.20 -31.97
N ASP A 43 -87.13 -60.33 -32.48
CA ASP A 43 -85.92 -60.54 -31.69
C ASP A 43 -84.87 -59.44 -31.95
N GLY A 44 -84.21 -59.00 -30.88
CA GLY A 44 -83.15 -57.98 -30.82
C GLY A 44 -82.24 -58.18 -29.61
N THR A 45 -81.22 -57.33 -29.47
CA THR A 45 -80.25 -57.36 -28.35
C THR A 45 -80.89 -57.20 -26.97
N ASP A 46 -82.05 -56.57 -26.89
CA ASP A 46 -82.73 -56.14 -25.66
C ASP A 46 -84.24 -56.44 -25.67
N VAL A 47 -84.76 -57.08 -26.72
CA VAL A 47 -86.18 -57.41 -26.91
C VAL A 47 -86.32 -58.79 -27.57
N SER A 48 -87.13 -59.68 -27.00
CA SER A 48 -87.64 -60.88 -27.65
C SER A 48 -89.10 -61.04 -27.27
N THR A 49 -90.01 -60.83 -28.23
CA THR A 49 -91.45 -60.89 -27.96
C THR A 49 -92.20 -61.64 -29.07
N LEU A 50 -93.33 -62.22 -28.70
CA LEU A 50 -94.26 -62.91 -29.59
C LEU A 50 -95.55 -62.11 -29.66
N GLY A 51 -95.94 -61.73 -30.87
CA GLY A 51 -97.19 -61.06 -31.17
C GLY A 51 -98.13 -61.92 -31.99
N TYR A 52 -99.41 -61.58 -31.97
CA TYR A 52 -100.41 -62.18 -32.85
C TYR A 52 -101.09 -61.11 -33.71
N LYS A 53 -101.53 -61.51 -34.90
CA LYS A 53 -102.26 -60.66 -35.84
C LYS A 53 -103.47 -61.38 -36.37
N ALA A 54 -104.57 -60.66 -36.55
CA ALA A 54 -105.76 -61.16 -37.22
C ALA A 54 -106.49 -60.05 -37.95
N GLY A 55 -107.10 -60.36 -39.08
CA GLY A 55 -107.80 -59.37 -39.89
C GLY A 55 -108.63 -59.98 -41.01
N VAL A 56 -109.26 -59.09 -41.77
CA VAL A 56 -109.96 -59.44 -43.00
C VAL A 56 -109.36 -58.62 -44.14
N ARG A 57 -109.04 -59.31 -45.23
CA ARG A 57 -108.52 -58.70 -46.45
C ARG A 57 -109.30 -59.19 -47.64
N GLY A 58 -109.69 -58.32 -48.55
CA GLY A 58 -110.39 -58.76 -49.76
C GLY A 58 -110.42 -57.73 -50.87
N TYR A 59 -110.56 -58.22 -52.09
CA TYR A 59 -110.79 -57.38 -53.25
C TYR A 59 -112.24 -56.92 -53.27
N VAL A 60 -112.45 -55.62 -53.12
CA VAL A 60 -113.78 -54.99 -53.23
C VAL A 60 -114.09 -54.54 -54.65
N LEU A 61 -113.05 -54.33 -55.46
CA LEU A 61 -113.11 -54.19 -56.92
C LEU A 61 -112.00 -55.07 -57.52
N ASN A 62 -112.09 -55.32 -58.82
CA ASN A 62 -111.08 -56.07 -59.59
C ASN A 62 -109.64 -55.66 -59.25
N ASP A 63 -109.42 -54.35 -59.13
CA ASP A 63 -108.11 -53.74 -58.91
C ASP A 63 -107.96 -53.17 -57.49
N LEU A 64 -108.93 -53.33 -56.57
CA LEU A 64 -108.90 -52.67 -55.26
C LEU A 64 -109.04 -53.68 -54.12
N VAL A 65 -108.04 -53.76 -53.26
CA VAL A 65 -108.04 -54.51 -52.00
C VAL A 65 -108.28 -53.57 -50.83
N LEU A 66 -109.21 -53.94 -49.97
CA LEU A 66 -109.30 -53.41 -48.62
C LEU A 66 -108.74 -54.43 -47.64
N ASP A 67 -107.97 -53.95 -46.67
CA ASP A 67 -107.39 -54.73 -45.60
C ASP A 67 -107.69 -54.07 -44.26
N PHE A 68 -108.23 -54.82 -43.32
CA PHE A 68 -108.41 -54.36 -41.96
C PHE A 68 -107.92 -55.44 -41.01
N GLY A 69 -106.91 -55.12 -40.20
CA GLY A 69 -106.34 -56.06 -39.24
C GLY A 69 -105.95 -55.40 -37.93
N ALA A 70 -105.92 -56.21 -36.87
CA ALA A 70 -105.36 -55.85 -35.59
C ALA A 70 -104.15 -56.74 -35.31
N SER A 71 -103.15 -56.18 -34.65
CA SER A 71 -102.02 -56.91 -34.08
C SER A 71 -101.80 -56.50 -32.63
N ASP A 72 -101.25 -57.38 -31.83
CA ASP A 72 -100.99 -57.14 -30.42
C ASP A 72 -99.70 -57.86 -30.00
N ASP A 73 -98.82 -57.14 -29.30
CA ASP A 73 -97.57 -57.64 -28.73
C ASP A 73 -97.15 -56.78 -27.52
N ASP A 74 -96.21 -57.28 -26.73
CA ASP A 74 -95.78 -56.63 -25.47
C ASP A 74 -94.93 -55.36 -25.68
N VAL A 75 -94.45 -55.09 -26.90
CA VAL A 75 -93.54 -53.97 -27.21
C VAL A 75 -94.30 -52.75 -27.75
N TRP A 76 -95.28 -52.96 -28.62
CA TRP A 76 -96.06 -51.90 -29.26
C TRP A 76 -97.54 -51.91 -28.87
N GLY A 77 -98.02 -52.91 -28.13
CA GLY A 77 -99.41 -53.06 -27.71
C GLY A 77 -100.37 -53.30 -28.87
N THR A 78 -101.69 -53.20 -28.61
CA THR A 78 -102.70 -53.43 -29.65
C THR A 78 -102.68 -52.30 -30.69
N LYS A 79 -102.43 -52.64 -31.96
CA LYS A 79 -102.46 -51.74 -33.10
C LYS A 79 -103.51 -52.18 -34.11
N PHE A 80 -104.25 -51.22 -34.66
CA PHE A 80 -105.18 -51.44 -35.76
C PHE A 80 -104.60 -50.88 -37.05
N ARG A 81 -104.75 -51.62 -38.14
CA ARG A 81 -104.34 -51.24 -39.49
C ARG A 81 -105.55 -51.26 -40.41
N PHE A 82 -105.74 -50.16 -41.12
CA PHE A 82 -106.63 -50.09 -42.28
C PHE A 82 -105.78 -49.78 -43.52
N GLY A 83 -105.85 -50.64 -44.52
CA GLY A 83 -105.11 -50.53 -45.77
C GLY A 83 -106.06 -50.50 -46.96
N ILE A 84 -105.81 -49.56 -47.87
CA ILE A 84 -106.42 -49.53 -49.21
C ILE A 84 -105.29 -49.75 -50.19
N VAL A 85 -105.35 -50.83 -50.98
CA VAL A 85 -104.30 -51.16 -51.96
C VAL A 85 -104.92 -51.29 -53.33
N PHE A 86 -104.51 -50.43 -54.26
CA PHE A 86 -104.96 -50.45 -55.65
C PHE A 86 -103.90 -51.09 -56.55
N PHE A 87 -104.26 -52.16 -57.25
CA PHE A 87 -103.46 -52.90 -58.22
C PHE A 87 -104.06 -52.72 -59.63
N PRO A 88 -103.73 -51.64 -60.34
CA PRO A 88 -104.31 -51.36 -61.65
C PRO A 88 -103.97 -52.46 -62.68
N GLY A 89 -104.99 -53.02 -63.34
CA GLY A 89 -104.82 -53.97 -64.46
C GLY A 89 -105.17 -55.44 -64.18
N ARG A 90 -105.89 -55.76 -63.09
CA ARG A 90 -106.36 -57.12 -62.78
C ARG A 90 -107.78 -57.32 -63.31
N THR A 91 -107.98 -57.64 -64.60
CA THR A 91 -109.32 -57.93 -65.17
C THR A 91 -109.69 -59.42 -65.11
N PRO A 92 -110.68 -59.88 -64.31
CA PRO A 92 -111.27 -61.20 -64.44
C PRO A 92 -112.43 -61.18 -65.45
N ASN A 93 -112.45 -62.14 -66.38
CA ASN A 93 -113.57 -62.31 -67.32
C ASN A 93 -114.79 -62.94 -66.61
N GLY A 94 -115.71 -62.09 -66.16
CA GLY A 94 -117.09 -62.46 -65.83
C GLY A 94 -117.44 -62.55 -64.34
N LEU A 95 -118.71 -62.27 -64.04
CA LEU A 95 -119.32 -62.18 -62.70
C LEU A 95 -119.46 -63.53 -61.95
N ASN A 96 -118.74 -64.58 -62.36
CA ASN A 96 -118.67 -65.84 -61.63
C ASN A 96 -117.45 -65.80 -60.70
N HIS A 97 -117.71 -65.57 -59.42
CA HIS A 97 -116.73 -65.32 -58.35
C HIS A 97 -115.96 -66.57 -57.87
N GLY A 98 -115.55 -67.44 -58.80
CA GLY A 98 -114.64 -68.55 -58.53
C GLY A 98 -113.38 -68.41 -59.39
N PRO A 99 -112.17 -68.25 -58.81
CA PRO A 99 -110.96 -68.32 -59.60
C PRO A 99 -110.76 -69.76 -60.10
N ARG A 100 -111.08 -69.97 -61.38
CA ARG A 100 -110.45 -71.00 -62.19
C ARG A 100 -108.96 -70.64 -62.22
N HIS A 101 -108.15 -71.35 -61.46
CA HIS A 101 -106.70 -71.10 -61.35
C HIS A 101 -106.00 -71.34 -62.69
N THR A 102 -106.00 -70.34 -63.58
CA THR A 102 -105.14 -70.32 -64.76
C THR A 102 -103.80 -69.70 -64.39
N VAL A 103 -102.70 -70.18 -64.99
CA VAL A 103 -101.35 -69.67 -64.72
C VAL A 103 -101.25 -68.16 -65.00
N TYR A 104 -101.99 -67.65 -65.97
CA TYR A 104 -102.05 -66.21 -66.27
C TYR A 104 -102.70 -65.38 -65.16
N ASP A 105 -103.66 -65.90 -64.40
CA ASP A 105 -104.27 -65.19 -63.26
C ASP A 105 -103.36 -65.24 -62.03
N ARG A 106 -102.68 -66.37 -61.81
CA ARG A 106 -101.65 -66.54 -60.78
C ARG A 106 -100.40 -65.67 -60.99
N LEU A 107 -100.02 -65.41 -62.24
CA LEU A 107 -98.90 -64.52 -62.60
C LEU A 107 -99.24 -63.04 -62.41
N ARG A 108 -100.52 -62.69 -62.31
CA ARG A 108 -101.01 -61.33 -62.05
C ARG A 108 -101.35 -61.07 -60.59
N GLU A 109 -101.25 -62.09 -59.73
CA GLU A 109 -101.38 -61.91 -58.28
C GLU A 109 -100.11 -61.22 -57.75
N PRO A 110 -100.23 -60.01 -57.19
CA PRO A 110 -99.07 -59.33 -56.62
C PRO A 110 -98.51 -60.18 -55.47
N VAL A 111 -97.18 -60.29 -55.40
CA VAL A 111 -96.51 -60.90 -54.24
C VAL A 111 -96.60 -59.91 -53.08
N TRP A 112 -97.28 -60.30 -52.01
CA TRP A 112 -97.37 -59.50 -50.81
C TRP A 112 -96.14 -59.77 -49.95
N ARG A 113 -95.36 -58.72 -49.69
CA ARG A 113 -94.36 -58.72 -48.63
C ARG A 113 -94.95 -58.09 -47.39
N ASN A 114 -94.41 -58.48 -46.25
CA ASN A 114 -94.79 -57.85 -45.00
C ASN A 114 -94.18 -56.44 -44.94
N ASN A 115 -94.99 -55.40 -44.75
CA ASN A 115 -94.61 -53.99 -44.95
C ASN A 115 -94.12 -53.28 -43.67
N TYR A 116 -93.41 -53.96 -42.78
CA TYR A 116 -92.81 -53.29 -41.61
C TYR A 116 -91.37 -53.74 -41.37
N ILE A 117 -90.49 -52.76 -41.15
CA ILE A 117 -89.22 -52.95 -40.47
C ILE A 117 -89.50 -52.63 -39.00
N ALA A 118 -89.28 -53.59 -38.11
CA ALA A 118 -89.42 -53.35 -36.68
C ALA A 118 -88.19 -52.57 -36.20
N MET A 119 -88.38 -51.27 -35.97
CA MET A 119 -87.39 -50.40 -35.36
C MET A 119 -87.97 -49.82 -34.07
N ARG A 120 -87.12 -49.68 -33.05
CA ARG A 120 -87.46 -48.93 -31.85
C ARG A 120 -86.39 -47.86 -31.64
N GLN A 121 -86.86 -46.65 -31.43
CA GLN A 121 -86.01 -45.56 -30.98
C GLN A 121 -85.77 -45.78 -29.48
N SER A 122 -84.52 -46.03 -29.11
CA SER A 122 -84.09 -46.08 -27.71
C SER A 122 -83.24 -44.87 -27.40
N VAL A 123 -83.28 -44.45 -26.15
CA VAL A 123 -82.54 -43.30 -25.67
C VAL A 123 -81.45 -43.80 -24.74
N ARG A 124 -80.19 -43.59 -25.09
CA ARG A 124 -79.05 -43.92 -24.23
C ARG A 124 -78.55 -42.62 -23.60
N GLU A 125 -78.34 -42.62 -22.29
CA GLU A 125 -77.72 -41.47 -21.63
C GLU A 125 -76.26 -41.35 -22.10
N GLY A 126 -75.86 -40.13 -22.47
CA GLY A 126 -74.45 -39.79 -22.65
C GLY A 126 -73.66 -40.06 -21.37
N ALA A 127 -72.35 -40.31 -21.50
CA ALA A 127 -71.48 -40.41 -20.34
C ALA A 127 -71.58 -39.14 -19.49
N LEU A 128 -71.41 -39.29 -18.17
CA LEU A 128 -71.33 -38.13 -17.28
C LEU A 128 -70.21 -37.21 -17.77
N PRO A 129 -70.41 -35.89 -17.75
CA PRO A 129 -69.35 -34.96 -18.10
C PRO A 129 -68.12 -35.21 -17.23
N LEU A 130 -66.95 -35.00 -17.81
CA LEU A 130 -65.68 -35.13 -17.11
C LEU A 130 -65.64 -34.04 -16.04
N THR A 131 -65.57 -34.45 -14.79
CA THR A 131 -65.42 -33.54 -13.66
C THR A 131 -63.98 -33.53 -13.19
N ASP A 132 -63.51 -32.36 -12.79
CA ASP A 132 -62.25 -32.21 -12.09
C ASP A 132 -62.34 -32.84 -10.68
N PRO A 133 -61.23 -32.95 -9.93
CA PRO A 133 -61.24 -33.51 -8.58
C PRO A 133 -62.13 -32.76 -7.56
N ASN A 134 -62.51 -31.51 -7.86
CA ASN A 134 -63.41 -30.70 -7.03
C ASN A 134 -64.90 -30.91 -7.38
N GLY A 135 -65.18 -31.63 -8.46
CA GLY A 135 -66.53 -31.93 -8.93
C GLY A 135 -67.06 -30.96 -9.98
N ASP A 136 -66.25 -30.00 -10.43
CA ASP A 136 -66.59 -29.00 -11.44
C ASP A 136 -66.41 -29.56 -12.86
N LEU A 137 -67.14 -28.99 -13.82
CA LEU A 137 -67.09 -29.43 -15.21
C LEU A 137 -65.76 -29.02 -15.85
N ILE A 138 -65.03 -29.99 -16.42
CA ILE A 138 -63.88 -29.69 -17.27
C ILE A 138 -64.42 -29.24 -18.64
N ARG A 139 -64.20 -27.98 -18.98
CA ARG A 139 -64.54 -27.41 -20.28
C ARG A 139 -63.28 -27.02 -21.05
N VAL A 140 -63.28 -27.36 -22.35
CA VAL A 140 -62.21 -27.01 -23.28
C VAL A 140 -62.80 -26.09 -24.35
N VAL A 141 -62.25 -24.89 -24.46
CA VAL A 141 -62.52 -23.89 -25.49
C VAL A 141 -61.47 -24.05 -26.58
N HIS A 142 -61.88 -24.44 -27.78
CA HIS A 142 -61.00 -24.65 -28.92
C HIS A 142 -60.83 -23.35 -29.70
N VAL A 143 -59.59 -22.99 -30.02
CA VAL A 143 -59.24 -21.86 -30.90
C VAL A 143 -58.42 -22.39 -32.07
N ASP A 144 -58.91 -22.16 -33.29
CA ASP A 144 -58.27 -22.54 -34.54
C ASP A 144 -58.35 -21.37 -35.53
N GLY A 145 -57.21 -20.72 -35.79
CA GLY A 145 -57.10 -19.62 -36.75
C GLY A 145 -57.42 -19.99 -38.20
N ASN A 146 -57.56 -21.29 -38.52
CA ASN A 146 -58.00 -21.77 -39.83
C ASN A 146 -59.52 -22.00 -39.91
N SER A 147 -60.26 -21.85 -38.80
CA SER A 147 -61.71 -22.01 -38.73
C SER A 147 -62.48 -20.79 -39.27
N LEU A 148 -63.79 -20.94 -39.51
CA LEU A 148 -64.65 -19.86 -40.00
C LEU A 148 -65.08 -18.92 -38.87
N ASP A 149 -65.25 -17.62 -39.19
CA ASP A 149 -65.70 -16.61 -38.24
C ASP A 149 -67.03 -16.95 -37.54
N GLY A 150 -67.12 -16.62 -36.25
CA GLY A 150 -68.35 -16.77 -35.44
C GLY A 150 -68.51 -18.13 -34.76
N GLY A 151 -67.43 -18.88 -34.55
CA GLY A 151 -67.45 -20.10 -33.73
C GLY A 151 -67.81 -19.84 -32.27
N ASP A 152 -68.23 -20.90 -31.56
CA ASP A 152 -68.67 -20.85 -30.15
C ASP A 152 -67.63 -21.44 -29.17
N GLY A 153 -66.46 -21.81 -29.69
CA GLY A 153 -65.37 -22.41 -28.92
C GLY A 153 -65.54 -23.89 -28.62
N SER A 154 -66.58 -24.54 -29.13
CA SER A 154 -66.67 -26.01 -29.10
C SER A 154 -65.67 -26.65 -30.06
N PHE A 155 -65.35 -27.94 -29.86
CA PHE A 155 -64.50 -28.70 -30.79
C PHE A 155 -65.03 -28.68 -32.24
N GLN A 156 -66.36 -28.73 -32.44
CA GLN A 156 -66.96 -28.75 -33.77
C GLN A 156 -67.08 -27.35 -34.41
N SER A 157 -66.98 -26.29 -33.61
CA SER A 157 -67.00 -24.89 -34.08
C SER A 157 -66.01 -24.03 -33.27
N PRO A 158 -64.69 -24.25 -33.46
CA PRO A 158 -63.65 -23.50 -32.75
C PRO A 158 -63.76 -21.99 -32.96
N LEU A 159 -63.23 -21.20 -32.03
CA LEU A 159 -63.04 -19.75 -32.25
C LEU A 159 -62.00 -19.53 -33.35
N SER A 160 -62.24 -18.60 -34.27
CA SER A 160 -61.26 -18.23 -35.31
C SER A 160 -60.26 -17.15 -34.88
N SER A 161 -60.51 -16.51 -33.72
CA SER A 161 -59.68 -15.44 -33.16
C SER A 161 -59.37 -15.67 -31.69
N LEU A 162 -58.16 -15.30 -31.28
CA LEU A 162 -57.76 -15.26 -29.88
C LEU A 162 -58.48 -14.15 -29.10
N ASP A 163 -58.85 -13.04 -29.77
CA ASP A 163 -59.51 -11.90 -29.12
C ASP A 163 -60.91 -12.28 -28.57
N ASP A 164 -61.53 -13.32 -29.13
CA ASP A 164 -62.86 -13.79 -28.76
C ASP A 164 -62.86 -14.71 -27.52
N VAL A 165 -61.68 -15.16 -27.05
CA VAL A 165 -61.56 -16.11 -25.93
C VAL A 165 -62.21 -15.57 -24.67
N PHE A 166 -61.96 -14.31 -24.31
CA PHE A 166 -62.48 -13.71 -23.07
C PHE A 166 -64.02 -13.70 -23.04
N ALA A 167 -64.67 -13.44 -24.18
CA ALA A 167 -66.14 -13.39 -24.26
C ALA A 167 -66.81 -14.77 -24.36
N ASN A 168 -66.08 -15.81 -24.76
CA ASN A 168 -66.62 -17.14 -25.05
C ASN A 168 -66.16 -18.24 -24.07
N SER A 169 -65.33 -17.90 -23.09
CA SER A 169 -64.86 -18.79 -22.02
C SER A 169 -65.40 -18.36 -20.65
N SER A 170 -65.25 -19.24 -19.66
CA SER A 170 -65.54 -19.00 -18.24
C SER A 170 -64.26 -19.14 -17.40
N PRO A 171 -64.20 -18.58 -16.18
CA PRO A 171 -63.15 -18.91 -15.22
C PRO A 171 -62.99 -20.42 -15.05
N GLY A 172 -61.74 -20.90 -14.95
CA GLY A 172 -61.42 -22.34 -14.84
C GLY A 172 -61.39 -23.13 -16.17
N ASP A 173 -61.84 -22.54 -17.29
CA ASP A 173 -61.83 -23.22 -18.59
C ASP A 173 -60.40 -23.45 -19.11
N ILE A 174 -60.22 -24.54 -19.87
CA ILE A 174 -59.02 -24.80 -20.66
C ILE A 174 -59.21 -24.18 -22.03
N VAL A 175 -58.30 -23.34 -22.49
CA VAL A 175 -58.24 -22.79 -23.84
C VAL A 175 -57.19 -23.57 -24.63
N LEU A 176 -57.62 -24.45 -25.54
CA LEU A 176 -56.73 -25.23 -26.40
C LEU A 176 -56.58 -24.54 -27.76
N VAL A 177 -55.38 -24.03 -28.02
CA VAL A 177 -55.00 -23.36 -29.27
C VAL A 177 -54.40 -24.39 -30.22
N HIS A 178 -55.00 -24.57 -31.41
CA HIS A 178 -54.64 -25.66 -32.33
C HIS A 178 -53.28 -25.42 -32.98
N ALA A 179 -52.57 -26.52 -33.27
CA ALA A 179 -51.27 -26.51 -33.94
C ALA A 179 -51.32 -25.85 -35.34
N ASP A 180 -50.13 -25.50 -35.85
CA ASP A 180 -49.94 -24.95 -37.21
C ASP A 180 -50.75 -23.67 -37.49
N THR A 181 -51.08 -22.89 -36.45
CA THR A 181 -51.80 -21.61 -36.56
C THR A 181 -50.91 -20.41 -36.23
N THR A 182 -51.12 -19.31 -36.95
CA THR A 182 -50.47 -18.01 -36.70
C THR A 182 -51.52 -16.91 -36.59
N TYR A 183 -51.63 -16.29 -35.43
CA TYR A 183 -52.60 -15.26 -35.11
C TYR A 183 -51.95 -13.88 -35.25
N THR A 184 -52.09 -13.26 -36.43
CA THR A 184 -51.48 -11.95 -36.70
C THR A 184 -52.36 -10.80 -36.23
N GLY A 185 -51.83 -9.90 -35.41
CA GLY A 185 -52.56 -8.71 -34.95
C GLY A 185 -53.65 -9.01 -33.92
N GLN A 186 -53.56 -10.15 -33.22
CA GLN A 186 -54.52 -10.57 -32.21
C GLN A 186 -53.84 -10.71 -30.84
N SER A 187 -54.65 -10.77 -29.78
CA SER A 187 -54.22 -10.94 -28.39
C SER A 187 -55.19 -11.85 -27.66
N VAL A 188 -54.81 -12.37 -26.49
CA VAL A 188 -55.70 -13.13 -25.62
C VAL A 188 -55.71 -12.56 -24.21
N ALA A 189 -56.91 -12.35 -23.68
CA ALA A 189 -57.11 -12.04 -22.27
C ALA A 189 -57.70 -13.28 -21.58
N LEU A 190 -57.02 -13.74 -20.53
CA LEU A 190 -57.44 -14.89 -19.74
C LEU A 190 -58.18 -14.45 -18.49
N GLN A 191 -59.25 -15.17 -18.17
CA GLN A 191 -60.02 -15.04 -16.93
C GLN A 191 -59.41 -15.89 -15.82
N ASP A 192 -59.87 -15.68 -14.60
CA ASP A 192 -59.44 -16.40 -13.40
C ASP A 192 -59.36 -17.93 -13.59
N ASN A 193 -58.30 -18.55 -13.05
CA ASN A 193 -58.08 -20.00 -13.07
C ASN A 193 -58.00 -20.69 -14.46
N GLN A 194 -57.82 -19.93 -15.55
CA GLN A 194 -57.76 -20.52 -16.90
C GLN A 194 -56.39 -21.11 -17.27
N ARG A 195 -56.43 -22.12 -18.14
CA ARG A 195 -55.24 -22.77 -18.73
C ARG A 195 -55.20 -22.53 -20.23
N LEU A 196 -54.23 -21.77 -20.73
CA LEU A 196 -53.98 -21.54 -22.15
C LEU A 196 -52.91 -22.51 -22.66
N LEU A 197 -53.33 -23.49 -23.48
CA LEU A 197 -52.50 -24.61 -23.90
C LEU A 197 -52.38 -24.61 -25.43
N GLY A 198 -51.18 -24.43 -25.96
CA GLY A 198 -50.91 -24.59 -27.39
C GLY A 198 -50.65 -26.04 -27.76
N GLU A 199 -51.26 -26.51 -28.83
CA GLU A 199 -51.03 -27.84 -29.40
C GLU A 199 -49.88 -27.81 -30.42
N GLY A 200 -49.06 -28.86 -30.46
CA GLY A 200 -47.92 -28.97 -31.39
C GLY A 200 -46.62 -29.28 -30.66
N GLY A 201 -45.51 -29.36 -31.39
CA GLY A 201 -44.18 -29.59 -30.83
C GLY A 201 -43.97 -30.99 -30.21
N SER A 202 -44.87 -31.94 -30.46
CA SER A 202 -44.97 -33.25 -29.78
C SER A 202 -45.25 -33.17 -28.28
N GLN A 203 -45.78 -32.04 -27.80
CA GLN A 203 -46.08 -31.82 -26.39
C GLN A 203 -47.52 -32.23 -26.04
N THR A 204 -47.65 -33.11 -25.04
CA THR A 204 -48.96 -33.59 -24.58
C THR A 204 -49.42 -32.84 -23.35
N HIS A 205 -50.67 -32.36 -23.38
CA HIS A 205 -51.33 -31.72 -22.25
C HIS A 205 -52.22 -32.70 -21.50
N THR A 206 -52.26 -32.61 -20.17
CA THR A 206 -53.10 -33.49 -19.34
C THR A 206 -54.07 -32.70 -18.47
N VAL A 207 -55.18 -33.35 -18.12
CA VAL A 207 -56.19 -32.83 -17.19
C VAL A 207 -56.47 -33.87 -16.12
N SER A 208 -56.45 -33.45 -14.87
CA SER A 208 -56.84 -34.29 -13.74
C SER A 208 -58.36 -34.40 -13.67
N THR A 209 -58.85 -35.61 -13.47
CA THR A 209 -60.29 -35.90 -13.41
C THR A 209 -60.64 -36.63 -12.11
N GLU A 210 -61.84 -36.41 -11.58
CA GLU A 210 -62.35 -37.06 -10.37
C GLU A 210 -62.32 -38.60 -10.47
N ARG A 211 -62.57 -39.14 -11.67
CA ARG A 211 -62.88 -40.56 -11.89
C ARG A 211 -61.81 -41.34 -12.64
N PHE A 212 -61.05 -40.70 -13.52
CA PHE A 212 -60.10 -41.37 -14.42
C PHE A 212 -58.64 -41.04 -14.11
N GLY A 213 -58.36 -40.24 -13.08
CA GLY A 213 -57.03 -39.70 -12.84
C GLY A 213 -56.66 -38.70 -13.94
N ALA A 214 -55.37 -38.62 -14.27
CA ALA A 214 -54.88 -37.76 -15.35
C ALA A 214 -55.22 -38.32 -16.73
N VAL A 215 -55.87 -37.50 -17.56
CA VAL A 215 -56.27 -37.83 -18.94
C VAL A 215 -55.55 -36.87 -19.89
N THR A 216 -54.90 -37.39 -20.93
CA THR A 216 -54.29 -36.58 -21.99
C THR A 216 -55.38 -35.97 -22.86
N LEU A 217 -55.25 -34.66 -23.15
CA LEU A 217 -56.11 -33.99 -24.12
C LEU A 217 -55.87 -34.61 -25.51
N PRO A 218 -56.93 -35.04 -26.22
CA PRO A 218 -56.79 -35.60 -27.56
C PRO A 218 -56.32 -34.53 -28.55
N GLU A 219 -55.59 -34.97 -29.58
CA GLU A 219 -55.20 -34.07 -30.68
C GLU A 219 -56.45 -33.50 -31.38
N SER A 220 -56.40 -32.22 -31.76
CA SER A 220 -57.51 -31.52 -32.42
C SER A 220 -57.81 -32.09 -33.81
N SER A 221 -56.76 -32.56 -34.48
CA SER A 221 -56.82 -33.24 -35.77
C SER A 221 -55.64 -34.20 -35.91
N THR A 222 -55.74 -35.17 -36.81
CA THR A 222 -54.68 -36.19 -36.98
C THR A 222 -53.34 -35.56 -37.34
N GLY A 223 -52.35 -35.75 -36.48
CA GLY A 223 -50.99 -35.24 -36.67
C GLY A 223 -50.75 -33.86 -36.09
N ALA A 224 -51.78 -33.20 -35.52
CA ALA A 224 -51.64 -31.87 -34.91
C ALA A 224 -50.65 -31.87 -33.74
N LEU A 225 -50.59 -32.96 -32.96
CA LEU A 225 -49.61 -33.11 -31.88
C LEU A 225 -48.16 -32.93 -32.38
N ALA A 226 -47.83 -33.39 -33.59
CA ALA A 226 -46.50 -33.29 -34.19
C ALA A 226 -46.31 -32.03 -35.05
N GLY A 227 -47.34 -31.18 -35.18
CA GLY A 227 -47.31 -29.92 -35.93
C GLY A 227 -46.49 -28.85 -35.23
N ALA A 228 -46.38 -27.67 -35.86
CA ALA A 228 -45.76 -26.50 -35.23
C ALA A 228 -46.65 -25.98 -34.08
N VAL A 229 -46.02 -25.46 -33.03
CA VAL A 229 -46.74 -24.80 -31.94
C VAL A 229 -47.44 -23.53 -32.45
N PRO A 230 -48.54 -23.08 -31.81
CA PRO A 230 -49.27 -21.90 -32.26
C PRO A 230 -48.45 -20.63 -32.03
N VAL A 231 -48.58 -19.66 -32.93
CA VAL A 231 -47.84 -18.38 -32.87
C VAL A 231 -48.78 -17.19 -32.74
N ILE A 232 -48.61 -16.36 -31.73
CA ILE A 232 -49.22 -15.02 -31.64
C ILE A 232 -48.24 -14.02 -32.25
N MET A 233 -48.61 -13.36 -33.35
CA MET A 233 -47.69 -12.51 -34.10
C MET A 233 -48.17 -11.06 -34.17
N ASN A 234 -47.31 -10.10 -33.82
CA ASN A 234 -47.56 -8.66 -33.89
C ASN A 234 -48.84 -8.23 -33.17
N ALA A 235 -49.04 -8.68 -31.92
CA ALA A 235 -50.17 -8.25 -31.10
C ALA A 235 -50.23 -6.70 -31.03
N PRO A 236 -51.43 -6.09 -31.08
CA PRO A 236 -51.57 -4.63 -31.06
C PRO A 236 -51.25 -4.00 -29.68
N ALA A 237 -51.22 -4.82 -28.62
CA ALA A 237 -50.88 -4.46 -27.25
C ALA A 237 -50.11 -5.64 -26.61
N ASP A 238 -50.42 -6.01 -25.36
CA ASP A 238 -49.89 -7.23 -24.73
C ASP A 238 -50.45 -8.47 -25.43
N ALA A 239 -49.60 -9.47 -25.73
CA ALA A 239 -50.02 -10.67 -26.45
C ALA A 239 -50.92 -11.58 -25.57
N ILE A 240 -50.56 -11.74 -24.30
CA ILE A 240 -51.33 -12.47 -23.30
C ILE A 240 -51.53 -11.58 -22.06
N VAL A 241 -52.79 -11.32 -21.71
CA VAL A 241 -53.18 -10.57 -20.50
C VAL A 241 -53.78 -11.52 -19.47
N LEU A 242 -53.22 -11.54 -18.26
CA LEU A 242 -53.73 -12.31 -17.12
C LEU A 242 -54.66 -11.42 -16.28
N ASN A 243 -55.94 -11.80 -16.18
CA ASN A 243 -56.97 -11.02 -15.47
C ASN A 243 -57.71 -11.89 -14.43
N PRO A 244 -57.04 -12.29 -13.33
CA PRO A 244 -57.66 -13.07 -12.26
C PRO A 244 -58.69 -12.23 -11.47
N VAL A 245 -59.57 -12.90 -10.73
CA VAL A 245 -60.60 -12.26 -9.91
C VAL A 245 -60.43 -12.68 -8.45
N SER A 246 -60.13 -11.72 -7.57
CA SER A 246 -59.95 -11.97 -6.13
C SER A 246 -61.28 -12.28 -5.42
N SER A 247 -61.76 -13.52 -5.49
CA SER A 247 -63.03 -13.90 -4.84
C SER A 247 -62.98 -15.10 -3.91
N ASP A 248 -61.87 -15.85 -3.84
CA ASP A 248 -61.77 -17.02 -2.95
C ASP A 248 -60.46 -17.05 -2.11
N PRO A 249 -60.55 -16.85 -0.78
CA PRO A 249 -59.43 -17.05 0.16
C PRO A 249 -58.85 -18.47 0.18
N ASP A 250 -59.65 -19.48 -0.12
CA ASP A 250 -59.27 -20.88 0.07
C ASP A 250 -58.79 -21.56 -1.23
N ASN A 251 -59.03 -20.93 -2.39
CA ASN A 251 -58.59 -21.43 -3.70
C ASN A 251 -57.93 -20.29 -4.51
N PRO A 252 -56.59 -20.17 -4.51
CA PRO A 252 -55.91 -19.10 -5.24
C PRO A 252 -56.18 -19.20 -6.74
N SER A 253 -56.19 -18.06 -7.43
CA SER A 253 -56.19 -18.03 -8.89
C SER A 253 -54.91 -18.73 -9.41
N SER A 254 -55.05 -19.91 -10.01
CA SER A 254 -53.97 -20.69 -10.61
C SER A 254 -54.15 -20.74 -12.12
N MET A 255 -53.32 -19.99 -12.83
CA MET A 255 -53.36 -19.92 -14.30
C MET A 255 -52.20 -20.70 -14.92
N GLU A 256 -52.38 -21.23 -16.12
CA GLU A 256 -51.32 -21.91 -16.87
C GLU A 256 -51.21 -21.34 -18.28
N ILE A 257 -49.99 -21.13 -18.77
CA ILE A 257 -49.68 -20.80 -20.16
C ILE A 257 -48.63 -21.79 -20.63
N SER A 258 -48.97 -22.62 -21.63
CA SER A 258 -48.05 -23.67 -22.07
C SER A 258 -47.98 -23.85 -23.59
N ASN A 259 -46.76 -24.10 -24.08
CA ASN A 259 -46.47 -24.63 -25.42
C ASN A 259 -46.95 -23.76 -26.60
N LEU A 260 -46.54 -22.50 -26.63
CA LEU A 260 -46.84 -21.55 -27.72
C LEU A 260 -45.69 -20.58 -27.98
N ALA A 261 -45.75 -19.87 -29.09
CA ALA A 261 -44.80 -18.81 -29.43
C ALA A 261 -45.48 -17.43 -29.53
N ILE A 262 -44.75 -16.38 -29.17
CA ILE A 262 -45.16 -14.98 -29.27
C ILE A 262 -44.06 -14.25 -30.05
N ASP A 263 -44.42 -13.54 -31.11
CA ASP A 263 -43.49 -12.77 -31.93
C ASP A 263 -44.02 -11.35 -32.18
N GLY A 264 -43.51 -10.37 -31.41
CA GLY A 264 -43.98 -8.99 -31.43
C GLY A 264 -45.07 -8.68 -30.40
N GLY A 265 -45.33 -7.38 -30.19
CA GLY A 265 -46.31 -6.88 -29.22
C GLY A 265 -45.72 -5.81 -28.29
N ALA A 266 -46.55 -5.25 -27.41
CA ALA A 266 -46.09 -4.37 -26.33
C ALA A 266 -45.36 -5.19 -25.27
N ARG A 267 -46.01 -6.22 -24.73
CA ARG A 267 -45.43 -7.22 -23.83
C ARG A 267 -45.87 -8.62 -24.26
N GLY A 268 -45.08 -9.65 -23.93
CA GLY A 268 -45.46 -11.04 -24.21
C GLY A 268 -46.58 -11.52 -23.30
N ILE A 269 -46.30 -11.64 -22.01
CA ILE A 269 -47.25 -12.05 -20.97
C ILE A 269 -47.27 -11.00 -19.86
N ALA A 270 -48.43 -10.46 -19.53
CA ALA A 270 -48.56 -9.41 -18.52
C ALA A 270 -49.70 -9.66 -17.52
N SER A 271 -49.48 -9.36 -16.24
CA SER A 271 -50.52 -9.33 -15.20
C SER A 271 -50.82 -7.90 -14.70
N PRO A 272 -51.50 -7.05 -15.49
CA PRO A 272 -51.73 -5.65 -15.13
C PRO A 272 -52.58 -5.45 -13.86
N THR A 273 -53.33 -6.46 -13.43
CA THR A 273 -54.14 -6.47 -12.20
C THR A 273 -53.51 -7.27 -11.05
N GLY A 274 -52.27 -7.76 -11.24
CA GLY A 274 -51.61 -8.71 -10.36
C GLY A 274 -52.04 -10.17 -10.61
N ILE A 275 -51.21 -11.12 -10.18
CA ILE A 275 -51.47 -12.56 -10.29
C ILE A 275 -51.12 -13.29 -8.99
N GLY A 276 -51.94 -14.28 -8.60
CA GLY A 276 -51.67 -15.17 -7.47
C GLY A 276 -50.68 -16.25 -7.87
N GLU A 277 -51.15 -17.34 -8.46
CA GLU A 277 -50.32 -18.44 -8.97
C GLU A 277 -50.39 -18.50 -10.50
N VAL A 278 -49.23 -18.64 -11.15
CA VAL A 278 -49.16 -18.84 -12.59
C VAL A 278 -48.02 -19.78 -12.96
N ASP A 279 -48.31 -20.75 -13.82
CA ASP A 279 -47.32 -21.65 -14.44
C ASP A 279 -47.17 -21.26 -15.92
N ILE A 280 -46.01 -20.70 -16.27
CA ILE A 280 -45.63 -20.35 -17.65
C ILE A 280 -44.56 -21.35 -18.07
N ASN A 281 -44.89 -22.26 -19.00
CA ASN A 281 -43.93 -23.28 -19.41
C ASN A 281 -43.88 -23.56 -20.91
N ARG A 282 -42.68 -23.80 -21.46
CA ARG A 282 -42.47 -24.10 -22.90
C ARG A 282 -42.98 -23.00 -23.83
N VAL A 283 -42.69 -21.75 -23.48
CA VAL A 283 -43.09 -20.58 -24.27
C VAL A 283 -41.87 -19.98 -24.95
N ALA A 284 -42.01 -19.62 -26.22
CA ALA A 284 -41.01 -18.81 -26.93
C ALA A 284 -41.54 -17.38 -27.09
N ILE A 285 -40.77 -16.37 -26.72
CA ILE A 285 -41.17 -14.96 -26.83
C ILE A 285 -40.07 -14.21 -27.59
N SER A 286 -40.43 -13.52 -28.67
CA SER A 286 -39.48 -12.74 -29.47
C SER A 286 -40.00 -11.37 -29.86
N ASN A 287 -39.07 -10.44 -30.12
CA ASN A 287 -39.32 -9.14 -30.76
C ASN A 287 -40.41 -8.24 -30.12
N THR A 288 -40.69 -8.37 -28.82
CA THR A 288 -41.59 -7.45 -28.11
C THR A 288 -40.96 -6.06 -28.00
N SER A 289 -41.77 -5.00 -27.97
CA SER A 289 -41.28 -3.62 -27.80
C SER A 289 -41.04 -3.23 -26.33
N GLY A 290 -41.63 -3.96 -25.39
CA GLY A 290 -41.39 -3.90 -23.95
C GLY A 290 -41.06 -5.30 -23.41
N ASN A 291 -41.45 -5.58 -22.16
CA ASN A 291 -41.05 -6.79 -21.43
C ASN A 291 -41.57 -8.10 -22.06
N GLY A 292 -40.80 -9.18 -21.95
CA GLY A 292 -41.23 -10.52 -22.35
C GLY A 292 -42.33 -11.04 -21.43
N ILE A 293 -42.03 -11.12 -20.13
CA ILE A 293 -42.93 -11.49 -19.05
C ILE A 293 -42.91 -10.36 -18.01
N GLU A 294 -44.07 -9.81 -17.65
CA GLU A 294 -44.20 -8.81 -16.60
C GLU A 294 -45.27 -9.23 -15.59
N LEU A 295 -44.84 -9.51 -14.36
CA LEU A 295 -45.71 -10.00 -13.30
C LEU A 295 -45.66 -9.11 -12.06
N SER A 296 -46.81 -8.88 -11.44
CA SER A 296 -46.96 -8.23 -10.14
C SER A 296 -47.84 -9.07 -9.20
N PRO A 297 -47.67 -8.97 -7.87
CA PRO A 297 -48.49 -9.68 -6.91
C PRO A 297 -49.98 -9.34 -7.00
N LEU A 298 -50.83 -10.33 -6.77
CA LEU A 298 -52.25 -10.11 -6.54
C LEU A 298 -52.49 -9.71 -5.08
N VAL A 299 -53.13 -8.55 -4.89
CA VAL A 299 -53.65 -8.15 -3.58
C VAL A 299 -55.07 -8.67 -3.44
N GLU A 300 -55.27 -9.65 -2.57
CA GLU A 300 -56.57 -10.24 -2.33
C GLU A 300 -57.27 -9.61 -1.14
N THR A 301 -58.60 -9.42 -1.27
CA THR A 301 -59.46 -9.07 -0.13
C THR A 301 -60.12 -10.33 0.39
N LEU A 302 -59.79 -10.72 1.63
CA LEU A 302 -60.34 -11.90 2.28
C LEU A 302 -61.81 -11.69 2.69
N ALA A 303 -62.48 -12.79 3.03
CA ALA A 303 -63.89 -12.78 3.45
C ALA A 303 -64.16 -11.89 4.69
N ASP A 304 -63.15 -11.67 5.54
CA ASP A 304 -63.21 -10.79 6.70
C ASP A 304 -62.81 -9.32 6.39
N SER A 305 -62.63 -8.98 5.12
CA SER A 305 -62.12 -7.68 4.60
C SER A 305 -60.66 -7.37 4.95
N SER A 306 -59.91 -8.31 5.52
CA SER A 306 -58.45 -8.19 5.60
C SER A 306 -57.82 -8.38 4.21
N LYS A 307 -56.60 -7.88 4.03
CA LYS A 307 -55.86 -8.01 2.78
C LYS A 307 -54.68 -8.96 2.96
N GLN A 308 -54.44 -9.79 1.96
CA GLN A 308 -53.23 -10.60 1.86
C GLN A 308 -52.61 -10.45 0.47
N VAL A 309 -51.31 -10.70 0.37
CA VAL A 309 -50.58 -10.71 -0.89
C VAL A 309 -50.28 -12.15 -1.26
N ARG A 310 -50.69 -12.57 -2.47
CA ARG A 310 -50.28 -13.86 -3.04
C ARG A 310 -49.47 -13.66 -4.31
N PHE A 311 -48.38 -14.41 -4.43
CA PHE A 311 -47.51 -14.35 -5.59
C PHE A 311 -46.59 -15.57 -5.73
N ASN A 312 -47.05 -16.60 -6.44
CA ASN A 312 -46.30 -17.84 -6.69
C ASN A 312 -46.11 -18.12 -8.19
N PRO A 313 -45.37 -17.28 -8.94
CA PRO A 313 -45.10 -17.56 -10.35
C PRO A 313 -44.05 -18.67 -10.52
N THR A 314 -44.32 -19.60 -11.44
CA THR A 314 -43.39 -20.59 -11.96
C THR A 314 -43.16 -20.32 -13.44
N ILE A 315 -41.91 -20.14 -13.84
CA ILE A 315 -41.49 -19.90 -15.23
C ILE A 315 -40.49 -20.98 -15.61
N ASP A 316 -40.83 -21.90 -16.51
CA ASP A 316 -40.00 -23.06 -16.85
C ASP A 316 -39.87 -23.30 -18.36
N GLN A 317 -38.67 -23.57 -18.87
CA GLN A 317 -38.45 -23.87 -20.29
C GLN A 317 -38.91 -22.73 -21.22
N VAL A 318 -38.51 -21.49 -20.92
CA VAL A 318 -38.87 -20.30 -21.71
C VAL A 318 -37.67 -19.80 -22.50
N THR A 319 -37.89 -19.47 -23.78
CA THR A 319 -36.85 -18.89 -24.64
C THR A 319 -37.21 -17.47 -25.05
N PHE A 320 -36.31 -16.52 -24.87
CA PHE A 320 -36.43 -15.12 -25.25
C PHE A 320 -35.47 -14.78 -26.38
N ASP A 321 -35.92 -14.03 -27.39
CA ASP A 321 -35.05 -13.51 -28.46
C ASP A 321 -35.44 -12.09 -28.89
N GLY A 322 -34.54 -11.11 -28.70
CA GLY A 322 -34.78 -9.75 -29.20
C GLY A 322 -35.86 -8.96 -28.44
N ILE A 323 -36.03 -9.21 -27.15
CA ILE A 323 -36.98 -8.49 -26.28
C ILE A 323 -36.55 -7.02 -26.09
N GLY A 324 -37.47 -6.08 -26.31
CA GLY A 324 -37.21 -4.63 -26.23
C GLY A 324 -37.14 -4.07 -24.80
N GLY A 325 -37.81 -4.71 -23.84
CA GLY A 325 -37.71 -4.45 -22.40
C GLY A 325 -36.96 -5.57 -21.68
N ASP A 326 -37.35 -5.87 -20.45
CA ASP A 326 -36.80 -6.97 -19.66
C ASP A 326 -37.42 -8.31 -20.07
N ASP A 327 -36.65 -9.41 -20.10
CA ASP A 327 -37.21 -10.72 -20.45
C ASP A 327 -38.20 -11.17 -19.39
N ILE A 328 -37.79 -11.08 -18.12
CA ILE A 328 -38.64 -11.33 -16.95
C ILE A 328 -38.55 -10.14 -16.00
N SER A 329 -39.64 -9.39 -15.88
CA SER A 329 -39.79 -8.33 -14.88
C SER A 329 -40.79 -8.73 -13.80
N ILE A 330 -40.28 -8.87 -12.58
CA ILE A 330 -41.04 -9.19 -11.39
C ILE A 330 -40.81 -8.09 -10.35
N ASN A 331 -41.88 -7.43 -9.92
CA ASN A 331 -41.85 -6.49 -8.81
C ASN A 331 -42.87 -6.90 -7.76
N SER A 332 -42.38 -7.37 -6.61
CA SER A 332 -43.19 -7.87 -5.50
C SER A 332 -43.64 -6.78 -4.51
N ASP A 333 -43.38 -5.51 -4.83
CA ASP A 333 -43.86 -4.37 -4.06
C ASP A 333 -45.39 -4.29 -4.09
N THR A 334 -45.98 -4.01 -2.93
CA THR A 334 -47.43 -3.82 -2.79
C THR A 334 -47.67 -2.56 -1.99
N SER A 335 -48.59 -1.71 -2.42
CA SER A 335 -48.95 -0.46 -1.74
C SER A 335 -49.60 -0.63 -0.34
N GLU A 336 -49.61 -1.83 0.23
CA GLU A 336 -50.24 -2.17 1.51
C GLU A 336 -49.20 -2.29 2.63
N PRO A 337 -49.56 -1.96 3.88
CA PRO A 337 -48.61 -1.88 5.00
C PRO A 337 -48.01 -3.23 5.40
N ASP A 338 -46.77 -3.20 5.92
CA ASP A 338 -45.92 -4.33 6.38
C ASP A 338 -46.60 -5.42 7.24
N THR A 339 -47.80 -5.18 7.75
CA THR A 339 -48.54 -6.11 8.59
C THR A 339 -49.43 -7.11 7.82
N THR A 340 -49.51 -7.04 6.50
CA THR A 340 -50.30 -8.01 5.70
C THR A 340 -49.53 -9.33 5.53
N PRO A 341 -50.17 -10.50 5.75
CA PRO A 341 -49.56 -11.80 5.41
C PRO A 341 -49.18 -11.86 3.93
N VAL A 342 -47.94 -12.27 3.64
CA VAL A 342 -47.40 -12.46 2.29
C VAL A 342 -47.17 -13.94 2.07
N ILE A 343 -47.81 -14.50 1.04
CA ILE A 343 -47.55 -15.85 0.54
C ILE A 343 -46.91 -15.68 -0.83
N GLU A 344 -45.61 -15.92 -0.90
CA GLU A 344 -44.82 -15.68 -2.10
C GLU A 344 -43.83 -16.83 -2.32
N SER A 345 -43.66 -17.28 -3.55
CA SER A 345 -42.70 -18.31 -3.95
C SER A 345 -42.42 -18.20 -5.44
N ILE A 346 -41.31 -17.57 -5.80
CA ILE A 346 -40.93 -17.35 -7.21
C ILE A 346 -39.96 -18.45 -7.65
N ALA A 347 -40.28 -19.13 -8.75
CA ALA A 347 -39.41 -20.14 -9.36
C ALA A 347 -39.21 -19.86 -10.86
N ILE A 348 -37.96 -19.67 -11.27
CA ILE A 348 -37.55 -19.46 -12.67
C ILE A 348 -36.55 -20.57 -13.02
N SER A 349 -36.84 -21.39 -14.03
CA SER A 349 -35.97 -22.49 -14.44
C SER A 349 -35.85 -22.71 -15.95
N ASN A 350 -34.70 -23.20 -16.40
CA ASN A 350 -34.46 -23.58 -17.80
C ASN A 350 -34.82 -22.45 -18.79
N VAL A 351 -34.33 -21.25 -18.52
CA VAL A 351 -34.62 -20.06 -19.33
C VAL A 351 -33.41 -19.73 -20.20
N THR A 352 -33.63 -19.52 -21.49
CA THR A 352 -32.60 -19.05 -22.42
C THR A 352 -33.01 -17.70 -22.99
N SER A 353 -32.12 -16.71 -22.95
CA SER A 353 -32.34 -15.39 -23.54
C SER A 353 -31.20 -15.01 -24.47
N THR A 354 -31.54 -14.57 -25.68
CA THR A 354 -30.58 -14.06 -26.66
C THR A 354 -30.98 -12.67 -27.16
N ASN A 355 -29.99 -11.81 -27.39
CA ASN A 355 -30.18 -10.48 -28.00
C ASN A 355 -31.17 -9.56 -27.25
N ALA A 356 -31.28 -9.69 -25.92
CA ALA A 356 -32.12 -8.81 -25.12
C ALA A 356 -31.69 -7.33 -25.26
N GLN A 357 -32.64 -6.40 -25.21
CA GLN A 357 -32.37 -4.95 -25.12
C GLN A 357 -32.49 -4.42 -23.69
N GLY A 358 -33.23 -5.10 -22.80
CA GLY A 358 -33.31 -4.78 -21.37
C GLY A 358 -32.54 -5.77 -20.50
N LEU A 359 -33.01 -5.96 -19.26
CA LEU A 359 -32.45 -6.93 -18.32
C LEU A 359 -32.97 -8.34 -18.63
N GLY A 360 -32.14 -9.36 -18.38
CA GLY A 360 -32.61 -10.76 -18.45
C GLY A 360 -33.68 -11.05 -17.40
N ILE A 361 -33.29 -11.01 -16.13
CA ILE A 361 -34.20 -11.12 -15.00
C ILE A 361 -34.09 -9.84 -14.17
N ASN A 362 -35.25 -9.26 -13.90
CA ASN A 362 -35.39 -8.07 -13.08
C ASN A 362 -36.33 -8.39 -11.92
N LEU A 363 -35.74 -8.76 -10.78
CA LEU A 363 -36.45 -9.24 -9.58
C LEU A 363 -36.32 -8.22 -8.44
N ARG A 364 -37.46 -7.61 -8.09
CA ARG A 364 -37.50 -6.56 -7.06
C ARG A 364 -38.44 -6.87 -5.91
N ASN A 365 -38.06 -6.41 -4.71
CA ASN A 365 -38.90 -6.33 -3.51
C ASN A 365 -39.52 -7.67 -3.06
N ASN A 366 -38.86 -8.79 -3.37
CA ASN A 366 -39.31 -10.12 -2.96
C ASN A 366 -39.23 -10.27 -1.43
N ARG A 367 -40.30 -10.77 -0.82
CA ARG A 367 -40.44 -10.93 0.64
C ARG A 367 -40.37 -12.39 1.09
N ASN A 368 -40.27 -13.34 0.17
CA ASN A 368 -40.02 -14.75 0.49
C ASN A 368 -38.90 -15.35 -0.40
N THR A 369 -38.62 -16.64 -0.31
CA THR A 369 -37.52 -17.23 -1.09
C THR A 369 -37.83 -17.23 -2.58
N ALA A 370 -36.88 -16.79 -3.41
CA ALA A 370 -36.90 -16.96 -4.86
C ALA A 370 -35.81 -17.92 -5.33
N ALA A 371 -36.09 -18.68 -6.38
CA ALA A 371 -35.14 -19.58 -7.02
C ALA A 371 -35.04 -19.29 -8.53
N ILE A 372 -33.81 -19.12 -9.02
CA ILE A 372 -33.45 -19.00 -10.43
C ILE A 372 -32.49 -20.16 -10.74
N THR A 373 -32.80 -21.02 -11.69
CA THR A 373 -32.00 -22.23 -11.95
C THR A 373 -31.84 -22.48 -13.46
N ASP A 374 -30.63 -22.81 -13.93
CA ASP A 374 -30.37 -23.07 -15.36
C ASP A 374 -30.82 -21.88 -16.24
N PHE A 375 -30.32 -20.68 -15.93
CA PHE A 375 -30.57 -19.46 -16.68
C PHE A 375 -29.40 -19.17 -17.63
N ASP A 376 -29.63 -19.14 -18.93
CA ASP A 376 -28.64 -18.83 -19.96
C ASP A 376 -28.99 -17.49 -20.62
N TYR A 377 -28.13 -16.49 -20.46
CA TYR A 377 -28.34 -15.13 -20.95
C TYR A 377 -27.18 -14.71 -21.85
N ASP A 378 -27.49 -14.36 -23.09
CA ASP A 378 -26.60 -13.67 -24.03
C ASP A 378 -27.24 -12.34 -24.43
N GLY A 379 -26.82 -11.26 -23.75
CA GLY A 379 -27.38 -9.92 -23.94
C GLY A 379 -27.02 -9.26 -25.28
N GLY A 380 -26.10 -9.85 -26.06
CA GLY A 380 -25.56 -9.23 -27.27
C GLY A 380 -25.09 -7.78 -27.02
N THR A 381 -25.01 -6.93 -28.06
CA THR A 381 -24.45 -5.58 -27.90
C THR A 381 -25.39 -4.55 -27.24
N THR A 382 -26.59 -4.95 -26.81
CA THR A 382 -27.65 -4.02 -26.37
C THR A 382 -28.22 -4.29 -24.99
N GLY A 383 -28.08 -5.52 -24.45
CA GLY A 383 -28.70 -5.89 -23.18
C GLY A 383 -28.22 -5.02 -22.01
N LEU A 384 -29.12 -4.66 -21.10
CA LEU A 384 -28.82 -3.80 -19.95
C LEU A 384 -28.33 -4.59 -18.72
N GLY A 385 -28.23 -5.92 -18.80
CA GLY A 385 -27.69 -6.76 -17.72
C GLY A 385 -28.37 -8.13 -17.64
N GLY A 386 -27.73 -9.08 -16.95
CA GLY A 386 -28.23 -10.45 -16.83
C GLY A 386 -29.31 -10.58 -15.76
N ILE A 387 -28.92 -10.48 -14.49
CA ILE A 387 -29.82 -10.58 -13.33
C ILE A 387 -29.71 -9.30 -12.50
N PHE A 388 -30.83 -8.63 -12.28
CA PHE A 388 -30.95 -7.47 -11.40
C PHE A 388 -31.82 -7.82 -10.19
N LEU A 389 -31.24 -7.72 -9.00
CA LEU A 389 -31.86 -7.99 -7.71
C LEU A 389 -31.91 -6.67 -6.93
N SER A 390 -33.12 -6.18 -6.60
CA SER A 390 -33.23 -4.92 -5.83
C SER A 390 -34.29 -4.94 -4.74
N GLY A 391 -33.96 -4.42 -3.55
CA GLY A 391 -34.92 -4.29 -2.44
C GLY A 391 -35.42 -5.61 -1.86
N ASN A 392 -34.73 -6.72 -2.14
CA ASN A 392 -35.18 -8.05 -1.73
C ASN A 392 -34.95 -8.26 -0.23
N GLN A 393 -35.97 -8.76 0.46
CA GLN A 393 -35.98 -8.93 1.93
C GLN A 393 -35.86 -10.41 2.36
N ALA A 394 -35.85 -11.33 1.39
CA ALA A 394 -35.72 -12.77 1.63
C ALA A 394 -34.79 -13.42 0.60
N THR A 395 -34.31 -14.62 0.93
CA THR A 395 -33.21 -15.28 0.21
C THR A 395 -33.50 -15.46 -1.28
N VAL A 396 -32.54 -15.06 -2.12
CA VAL A 396 -32.54 -15.35 -3.56
C VAL A 396 -31.48 -16.41 -3.84
N ASN A 397 -31.88 -17.53 -4.45
CA ASN A 397 -30.96 -18.58 -4.87
C ASN A 397 -30.88 -18.61 -6.40
N VAL A 398 -29.67 -18.39 -6.93
CA VAL A 398 -29.32 -18.50 -8.34
C VAL A 398 -28.40 -19.71 -8.48
N THR A 399 -28.75 -20.65 -9.36
CA THR A 399 -27.97 -21.88 -9.54
C THR A 399 -27.77 -22.17 -11.02
N ARG A 400 -26.53 -22.43 -11.44
CA ARG A 400 -26.17 -22.71 -12.85
C ARG A 400 -26.63 -21.62 -13.82
N ALA A 401 -26.42 -20.35 -13.45
CA ALA A 401 -26.61 -19.24 -14.40
C ALA A 401 -25.37 -19.08 -15.30
N THR A 402 -25.58 -18.87 -16.60
CA THR A 402 -24.56 -18.52 -17.58
C THR A 402 -24.93 -17.17 -18.16
N ILE A 403 -24.09 -16.15 -17.96
CA ILE A 403 -24.40 -14.77 -18.34
C ILE A 403 -23.26 -14.23 -19.20
N ALA A 404 -23.58 -13.74 -20.40
CA ALA A 404 -22.59 -13.25 -21.36
C ALA A 404 -23.04 -11.98 -22.13
N ASN A 405 -22.04 -11.24 -22.61
CA ASN A 405 -22.08 -10.19 -23.65
C ASN A 405 -22.96 -8.94 -23.43
N GLY A 406 -23.80 -8.84 -22.39
CA GLY A 406 -24.64 -7.66 -22.17
C GLY A 406 -23.84 -6.37 -21.89
N ASN A 407 -24.39 -5.18 -22.21
CA ASN A 407 -23.77 -3.87 -22.00
C ASN A 407 -23.86 -3.35 -20.54
N GLY A 408 -24.73 -3.92 -19.70
CA GLY A 408 -24.81 -3.60 -18.27
C GLY A 408 -24.11 -4.63 -17.37
N PRO A 409 -24.45 -4.70 -16.07
CA PRO A 409 -23.81 -5.65 -15.17
C PRO A 409 -24.30 -7.08 -15.42
N GLY A 410 -23.44 -8.07 -15.16
CA GLY A 410 -23.85 -9.46 -15.27
C GLY A 410 -24.90 -9.81 -14.23
N ILE A 411 -24.53 -9.65 -12.96
CA ILE A 411 -25.41 -9.76 -11.80
C ILE A 411 -25.29 -8.46 -11.01
N ASP A 412 -26.42 -7.79 -10.76
CA ASP A 412 -26.49 -6.55 -9.99
C ASP A 412 -27.37 -6.76 -8.76
N ILE A 413 -26.81 -6.47 -7.59
CA ILE A 413 -27.46 -6.61 -6.28
C ILE A 413 -27.48 -5.23 -5.65
N THR A 414 -28.65 -4.58 -5.66
CA THR A 414 -28.80 -3.20 -5.20
C THR A 414 -29.76 -3.12 -4.01
N GLU A 415 -29.37 -2.48 -2.91
CA GLU A 415 -30.25 -2.22 -1.74
C GLU A 415 -30.97 -3.49 -1.25
N THR A 416 -30.24 -4.61 -1.20
CA THR A 416 -30.77 -5.91 -0.77
C THR A 416 -30.24 -6.22 0.63
N ASP A 417 -31.11 -6.61 1.56
CA ASP A 417 -30.78 -6.78 2.98
C ASP A 417 -30.94 -8.24 3.44
N THR A 418 -30.60 -9.18 2.57
CA THR A 418 -30.79 -10.62 2.78
C THR A 418 -29.69 -11.43 2.10
N THR A 419 -29.77 -12.76 2.21
CA THR A 419 -28.80 -13.65 1.56
C THR A 419 -29.08 -13.81 0.06
N VAL A 420 -28.07 -13.62 -0.77
CA VAL A 420 -28.09 -13.96 -2.20
C VAL A 420 -27.08 -15.08 -2.44
N ASN A 421 -27.56 -16.28 -2.73
CA ASN A 421 -26.70 -17.42 -3.06
C ASN A 421 -26.63 -17.57 -4.57
N ILE A 422 -25.43 -17.54 -5.14
CA ILE A 422 -25.15 -17.75 -6.57
C ILE A 422 -24.20 -18.93 -6.66
N THR A 423 -24.64 -20.07 -7.17
CA THR A 423 -23.86 -21.33 -7.16
C THR A 423 -23.68 -21.90 -8.56
N ASP A 424 -22.53 -22.50 -8.84
CA ASP A 424 -22.16 -23.10 -10.12
C ASP A 424 -22.41 -22.17 -11.33
N SER A 425 -22.23 -20.85 -11.14
CA SER A 425 -22.62 -19.86 -12.16
C SER A 425 -21.40 -19.24 -12.85
N THR A 426 -21.59 -18.82 -14.10
CA THR A 426 -20.54 -18.19 -14.92
C THR A 426 -20.99 -16.84 -15.45
N VAL A 427 -20.12 -15.85 -15.37
CA VAL A 427 -20.33 -14.50 -15.92
C VAL A 427 -19.15 -14.15 -16.82
N THR A 428 -19.41 -13.76 -18.06
CA THR A 428 -18.37 -13.49 -19.06
C THR A 428 -18.63 -12.18 -19.83
N ASP A 429 -17.63 -11.31 -19.88
CA ASP A 429 -17.55 -10.15 -20.79
C ASP A 429 -18.79 -9.25 -20.80
N THR A 430 -19.18 -8.76 -19.63
CA THR A 430 -20.27 -7.78 -19.46
C THR A 430 -19.74 -6.35 -19.61
N GLY A 431 -20.56 -5.43 -20.10
CA GLY A 431 -20.19 -4.05 -20.39
C GLY A 431 -20.04 -3.17 -19.14
N LEU A 432 -20.67 -3.54 -18.03
CA LEU A 432 -20.35 -3.07 -16.68
C LEU A 432 -19.83 -4.24 -15.84
N ALA A 433 -19.87 -4.11 -14.50
CA ALA A 433 -19.29 -5.10 -13.61
C ALA A 433 -19.89 -6.50 -13.82
N GLY A 434 -19.04 -7.54 -13.79
CA GLY A 434 -19.52 -8.93 -13.85
C GLY A 434 -20.49 -9.22 -12.70
N VAL A 435 -20.06 -8.90 -11.48
CA VAL A 435 -20.93 -8.84 -10.30
C VAL A 435 -20.84 -7.45 -9.68
N GLN A 436 -21.99 -6.80 -9.50
CA GLN A 436 -22.13 -5.51 -8.84
C GLN A 436 -22.94 -5.68 -7.55
N ILE A 437 -22.46 -5.06 -6.47
CA ILE A 437 -23.15 -4.98 -5.18
C ILE A 437 -23.18 -3.51 -4.77
N SER A 438 -24.37 -2.91 -4.63
CA SER A 438 -24.53 -1.48 -4.34
C SER A 438 -25.51 -1.27 -3.18
N GLY A 439 -25.05 -0.60 -2.12
CA GLY A 439 -25.84 -0.34 -0.91
C GLY A 439 -26.32 -1.61 -0.20
N GLY A 440 -27.26 -1.48 0.74
CA GLY A 440 -27.81 -2.60 1.51
C GLY A 440 -26.82 -3.36 2.41
N SER A 441 -27.30 -4.44 3.02
CA SER A 441 -26.54 -5.29 3.93
C SER A 441 -26.58 -6.78 3.56
N SER A 442 -26.63 -7.11 2.27
CA SER A 442 -26.77 -8.49 1.80
C SER A 442 -25.59 -9.40 2.15
N ASP A 443 -25.89 -10.67 2.43
CA ASP A 443 -24.88 -11.73 2.44
C ASP A 443 -24.84 -12.38 1.05
N VAL A 444 -23.85 -12.03 0.22
CA VAL A 444 -23.69 -12.53 -1.15
C VAL A 444 -22.70 -13.71 -1.16
N ASN A 445 -23.17 -14.90 -1.52
CA ASN A 445 -22.33 -16.09 -1.64
C ASN A 445 -22.22 -16.49 -3.11
N PHE A 446 -21.13 -16.11 -3.78
CA PHE A 446 -20.83 -16.47 -5.15
C PHE A 446 -19.89 -17.68 -5.22
N SER A 447 -20.34 -18.76 -5.84
CA SER A 447 -19.55 -19.93 -6.23
C SER A 447 -19.65 -20.12 -7.74
N GLY A 448 -18.53 -19.99 -8.44
CA GLY A 448 -18.55 -19.93 -9.90
C GLY A 448 -17.28 -19.36 -10.53
N LYS A 449 -17.42 -18.82 -11.74
CA LYS A 449 -16.35 -18.13 -12.48
C LYS A 449 -16.81 -16.81 -13.05
N ILE A 450 -16.05 -15.74 -12.80
CA ILE A 450 -16.21 -14.43 -13.45
C ILE A 450 -15.02 -14.23 -14.40
N THR A 451 -15.30 -13.98 -15.67
CA THR A 451 -14.30 -13.64 -16.68
C THR A 451 -14.63 -12.28 -17.29
N GLN A 452 -13.66 -11.37 -17.31
CA GLN A 452 -13.87 -9.99 -17.78
C GLN A 452 -12.73 -9.53 -18.69
N ALA A 453 -13.02 -9.34 -19.97
CA ALA A 453 -12.12 -8.72 -20.95
C ALA A 453 -12.63 -7.36 -21.44
N ALA A 454 -13.86 -6.96 -21.07
CA ALA A 454 -14.36 -5.62 -21.33
C ALA A 454 -13.68 -4.59 -20.43
N ASN A 455 -13.83 -3.31 -20.77
CA ASN A 455 -13.31 -2.20 -19.98
C ASN A 455 -14.23 -1.87 -18.79
N ALA A 456 -14.41 -2.83 -17.89
CA ALA A 456 -15.24 -2.75 -16.69
C ALA A 456 -14.69 -3.68 -15.60
N SER A 457 -15.10 -3.47 -14.35
CA SER A 457 -14.68 -4.32 -13.22
C SER A 457 -15.19 -5.76 -13.40
N ALA A 458 -14.47 -6.75 -12.87
CA ALA A 458 -15.02 -8.09 -12.67
C ALA A 458 -15.99 -8.09 -11.48
N VAL A 459 -15.62 -7.40 -10.40
CA VAL A 459 -16.45 -7.18 -9.21
C VAL A 459 -16.43 -5.69 -8.86
N ALA A 460 -17.60 -5.12 -8.61
CA ALA A 460 -17.75 -3.76 -8.08
C ALA A 460 -18.62 -3.79 -6.82
N VAL A 461 -18.11 -3.25 -5.72
CA VAL A 461 -18.89 -2.99 -4.51
C VAL A 461 -18.94 -1.49 -4.27
N LEU A 462 -20.15 -0.95 -4.20
CA LEU A 462 -20.42 0.48 -4.27
C LEU A 462 -21.39 0.91 -3.16
N ASP A 463 -21.50 2.23 -2.98
CA ASP A 463 -22.62 2.91 -2.30
C ASP A 463 -22.88 2.47 -0.84
N GLY A 464 -21.86 2.05 -0.09
CA GLY A 464 -22.02 1.80 1.35
C GLY A 464 -22.51 0.40 1.72
N HIS A 465 -22.29 -0.62 0.88
CA HIS A 465 -22.68 -1.99 1.24
C HIS A 465 -22.01 -2.44 2.54
N THR A 466 -22.79 -2.89 3.52
CA THR A 466 -22.27 -3.28 4.86
C THR A 466 -22.31 -4.78 5.15
N GLY A 467 -22.81 -5.60 4.21
CA GLY A 467 -22.97 -7.05 4.37
C GLY A 467 -21.69 -7.85 4.12
N VAL A 468 -21.81 -9.17 3.98
CA VAL A 468 -20.69 -10.07 3.64
C VAL A 468 -20.78 -10.51 2.17
N ALA A 469 -19.73 -10.37 1.38
CA ALA A 469 -19.63 -11.01 0.07
C ALA A 469 -18.50 -12.04 0.06
N THR A 470 -18.81 -13.27 -0.34
CA THR A 470 -17.84 -14.36 -0.46
C THR A 470 -17.80 -14.86 -1.89
N PHE A 471 -16.60 -14.94 -2.45
CA PHE A 471 -16.31 -15.43 -3.80
C PHE A 471 -15.44 -16.69 -3.71
N THR A 472 -15.91 -17.79 -4.28
CA THR A 472 -15.26 -19.11 -4.25
C THR A 472 -15.36 -19.77 -5.63
N GLU A 473 -14.40 -20.60 -6.01
CA GLU A 473 -14.50 -21.38 -7.25
C GLU A 473 -15.54 -22.49 -7.12
N ALA A 474 -16.27 -22.80 -8.19
CA ALA A 474 -17.16 -23.96 -8.23
C ALA A 474 -16.39 -25.26 -8.50
N ASP A 475 -15.44 -25.19 -9.44
CA ASP A 475 -14.58 -26.29 -9.85
C ASP A 475 -13.15 -26.07 -9.37
N ALA A 476 -12.63 -27.02 -8.60
CA ALA A 476 -11.31 -26.92 -8.00
C ALA A 476 -10.18 -26.66 -9.03
N GLY A 477 -9.38 -25.62 -8.81
CA GLY A 477 -8.23 -25.24 -9.64
C GLY A 477 -8.55 -24.37 -10.86
N THR A 478 -9.74 -23.80 -10.95
CA THR A 478 -10.15 -22.90 -12.05
C THR A 478 -10.01 -21.41 -11.68
N GLY A 479 -9.98 -21.10 -10.39
CA GLY A 479 -10.00 -19.75 -9.83
C GLY A 479 -11.36 -19.08 -9.98
N VAL A 480 -11.68 -18.12 -9.11
CA VAL A 480 -12.99 -17.47 -9.10
C VAL A 480 -13.10 -16.29 -10.07
N ILE A 481 -12.01 -15.54 -10.30
CA ILE A 481 -12.01 -14.33 -11.14
C ILE A 481 -10.84 -14.36 -12.14
N THR A 482 -11.12 -13.94 -13.38
CA THR A 482 -10.08 -13.63 -14.37
C THR A 482 -10.45 -12.35 -15.12
N ALA A 483 -9.74 -11.27 -14.85
CA ALA A 483 -9.88 -10.00 -15.57
C ALA A 483 -8.64 -9.75 -16.45
N THR A 484 -8.83 -9.30 -17.69
CA THR A 484 -7.73 -8.95 -18.61
C THR A 484 -7.78 -7.50 -19.07
N ASN A 485 -8.81 -6.76 -18.63
CA ASN A 485 -9.02 -5.35 -18.88
C ASN A 485 -9.99 -4.75 -17.84
N GLY A 486 -10.23 -3.44 -17.90
CA GLY A 486 -11.05 -2.72 -16.91
C GLY A 486 -10.36 -2.64 -15.54
N ASP A 487 -11.09 -2.26 -14.50
CA ASP A 487 -10.50 -1.95 -13.18
C ASP A 487 -10.16 -3.22 -12.36
N GLY A 488 -10.58 -4.41 -12.81
CA GLY A 488 -10.39 -5.64 -12.05
C GLY A 488 -11.39 -5.75 -10.89
N ILE A 489 -11.02 -5.29 -9.70
CA ILE A 489 -11.90 -5.28 -8.52
C ILE A 489 -11.98 -3.87 -7.96
N GLN A 490 -13.18 -3.34 -7.84
CA GLN A 490 -13.42 -2.01 -7.29
C GLN A 490 -14.28 -2.09 -6.03
N LEU A 491 -13.81 -1.47 -4.96
CA LEU A 491 -14.47 -1.35 -3.66
C LEU A 491 -14.54 0.15 -3.35
N SER A 492 -15.70 0.78 -3.49
CA SER A 492 -15.91 2.21 -3.26
C SER A 492 -16.97 2.37 -2.18
N ASN A 493 -16.59 3.02 -1.06
CA ASN A 493 -17.42 3.10 0.15
C ASN A 493 -17.94 1.70 0.56
N ALA A 494 -17.07 0.70 0.56
CA ALA A 494 -17.43 -0.71 0.77
C ALA A 494 -17.19 -1.13 2.24
N ASP A 495 -18.15 -0.86 3.11
CA ASP A 495 -17.96 -0.98 4.57
C ASP A 495 -18.19 -2.39 5.14
N GLY A 496 -18.50 -3.35 4.27
CA GLY A 496 -18.79 -4.73 4.60
C GLY A 496 -17.54 -5.61 4.78
N THR A 497 -17.73 -6.91 4.58
CA THR A 497 -16.64 -7.90 4.58
C THR A 497 -16.61 -8.66 3.26
N TYR A 498 -15.46 -8.70 2.60
CA TYR A 498 -15.31 -9.22 1.24
C TYR A 498 -14.21 -10.27 1.21
N PHE A 499 -14.60 -11.52 0.93
CA PHE A 499 -13.70 -12.67 0.88
C PHE A 499 -13.55 -13.20 -0.54
N PHE A 500 -12.31 -13.31 -1.01
CA PHE A 500 -11.95 -13.95 -2.26
C PHE A 500 -11.09 -15.18 -1.92
N ASN A 501 -11.76 -16.32 -1.74
CA ASN A 501 -11.16 -17.52 -1.13
C ASN A 501 -10.34 -18.39 -2.10
N ASP A 502 -10.37 -18.08 -3.39
CA ASP A 502 -9.69 -18.82 -4.44
C ASP A 502 -9.02 -17.88 -5.43
N ALA A 503 -8.24 -18.44 -6.36
CA ALA A 503 -7.40 -17.68 -7.28
C ALA A 503 -8.16 -16.55 -8.03
N VAL A 504 -7.71 -15.33 -7.80
CA VAL A 504 -8.08 -14.11 -8.52
C VAL A 504 -6.92 -13.72 -9.44
N VAL A 505 -7.20 -13.60 -10.74
CA VAL A 505 -6.17 -13.31 -11.75
C VAL A 505 -6.52 -12.02 -12.49
N LEU A 506 -5.69 -10.99 -12.35
CA LEU A 506 -5.88 -9.66 -12.93
C LEU A 506 -4.69 -9.35 -13.87
N ASN A 507 -4.87 -9.57 -15.17
CA ASN A 507 -3.77 -9.65 -16.14
C ASN A 507 -3.99 -8.75 -17.37
N GLY A 508 -3.68 -7.45 -17.23
CA GLY A 508 -3.68 -6.49 -18.34
C GLY A 508 -4.81 -5.44 -18.27
N GLY A 509 -4.81 -4.51 -19.24
CA GLY A 509 -5.64 -3.29 -19.16
C GLY A 509 -5.38 -2.55 -17.85
N ASP A 510 -6.40 -2.01 -17.19
CA ASP A 510 -6.25 -1.37 -15.86
C ASP A 510 -6.52 -2.33 -14.69
N ALA A 511 -6.48 -3.65 -14.93
CA ALA A 511 -7.03 -4.61 -13.98
C ALA A 511 -6.18 -4.70 -12.72
N GLY A 512 -6.65 -4.08 -11.64
CA GLY A 512 -6.03 -4.02 -10.33
C GLY A 512 -7.07 -4.18 -9.22
N ILE A 513 -6.72 -3.67 -8.04
CA ILE A 513 -7.64 -3.57 -6.92
C ILE A 513 -7.71 -2.11 -6.50
N ASP A 514 -8.89 -1.53 -6.59
CA ASP A 514 -9.19 -0.18 -6.15
C ASP A 514 -10.04 -0.22 -4.87
N VAL A 515 -9.54 0.41 -3.81
CA VAL A 515 -10.25 0.64 -2.55
C VAL A 515 -10.39 2.15 -2.36
N LEU A 516 -11.59 2.67 -2.52
CA LEU A 516 -11.88 4.09 -2.75
C LEU A 516 -12.97 4.61 -1.81
N ASP A 517 -13.14 5.93 -1.84
CA ASP A 517 -14.27 6.67 -1.27
C ASP A 517 -14.57 6.31 0.19
N ASP A 518 -13.51 6.32 1.02
CA ASP A 518 -13.58 6.09 2.47
C ASP A 518 -14.10 4.72 2.90
N THR A 519 -13.74 3.67 2.16
CA THR A 519 -14.02 2.27 2.54
C THR A 519 -13.48 1.93 3.94
N ASP A 520 -14.35 1.44 4.83
CA ASP A 520 -14.01 1.05 6.22
C ASP A 520 -14.04 -0.48 6.48
N GLY A 521 -14.37 -1.28 5.46
CA GLY A 521 -14.62 -2.72 5.57
C GLY A 521 -13.39 -3.62 5.77
N VAL A 522 -13.61 -4.93 5.64
CA VAL A 522 -12.56 -5.96 5.64
C VAL A 522 -12.48 -6.62 4.27
N VAL A 523 -11.29 -6.72 3.70
CA VAL A 523 -11.06 -7.33 2.39
C VAL A 523 -9.97 -8.38 2.52
N SER A 524 -10.24 -9.62 2.10
CA SER A 524 -9.28 -10.73 2.16
C SER A 524 -9.19 -11.45 0.83
N PHE A 525 -7.96 -11.67 0.37
CA PHE A 525 -7.63 -12.49 -0.79
C PHE A 525 -6.74 -13.65 -0.35
N ASP A 526 -7.19 -14.87 -0.62
CA ASP A 526 -6.41 -16.09 -0.30
C ASP A 526 -5.36 -16.38 -1.38
N ASP A 527 -5.61 -16.00 -2.63
CA ASP A 527 -4.65 -16.07 -3.73
C ASP A 527 -4.98 -15.04 -4.81
N VAL A 528 -4.17 -13.99 -4.95
CA VAL A 528 -4.33 -12.97 -6.00
C VAL A 528 -3.06 -12.77 -6.81
N THR A 529 -3.18 -12.78 -8.14
CA THR A 529 -2.09 -12.44 -9.05
C THR A 529 -2.49 -11.21 -9.88
N ILE A 530 -1.72 -10.13 -9.76
CA ILE A 530 -1.89 -8.91 -10.57
C ILE A 530 -0.69 -8.77 -11.49
N THR A 531 -0.90 -8.73 -12.81
CA THR A 531 0.17 -8.66 -13.81
C THR A 531 -0.03 -7.49 -14.77
N ASN A 532 0.92 -6.56 -14.75
CA ASN A 532 1.04 -5.44 -15.69
C ASN A 532 -0.27 -4.67 -15.95
N PRO A 533 -0.98 -4.17 -14.93
CA PRO A 533 -2.02 -3.18 -15.15
C PRO A 533 -1.41 -1.88 -15.68
N SER A 534 -2.18 -1.12 -16.46
CA SER A 534 -1.79 0.16 -17.06
C SER A 534 -1.77 1.29 -16.05
N GLY A 535 -2.59 1.20 -15.01
CA GLY A 535 -2.59 2.05 -13.82
C GLY A 535 -2.02 1.33 -12.60
N THR A 536 -2.44 1.80 -11.43
CA THR A 536 -1.95 1.31 -10.14
C THR A 536 -2.46 -0.11 -9.89
N ALA A 537 -1.58 -1.05 -9.54
CA ALA A 537 -2.01 -2.43 -9.32
C ALA A 537 -2.84 -2.63 -8.04
N LEU A 538 -2.47 -1.96 -6.94
CA LEU A 538 -3.24 -1.86 -5.72
C LEU A 538 -3.33 -0.40 -5.29
N ASN A 539 -4.53 0.15 -5.27
CA ASN A 539 -4.81 1.53 -4.94
C ASN A 539 -5.75 1.59 -3.73
N ILE A 540 -5.37 2.34 -2.71
CA ILE A 540 -6.14 2.55 -1.48
C ILE A 540 -6.22 4.05 -1.26
N ASP A 541 -7.42 4.64 -1.28
CA ASP A 541 -7.63 6.07 -1.16
C ASP A 541 -8.67 6.38 -0.07
N GLY A 542 -8.19 6.83 1.10
CA GLY A 542 -9.01 7.16 2.26
C GLY A 542 -9.46 5.95 3.09
N GLY A 543 -10.38 6.19 4.03
CA GLY A 543 -11.02 5.14 4.85
C GLY A 543 -10.15 4.43 5.89
N ALA A 544 -10.71 3.38 6.49
CA ALA A 544 -10.11 2.56 7.54
C ALA A 544 -10.09 1.05 7.21
N ALA A 545 -10.24 0.68 5.93
CA ALA A 545 -10.32 -0.71 5.50
C ALA A 545 -9.12 -1.57 5.96
N ASN A 546 -9.41 -2.81 6.36
CA ASN A 546 -8.39 -3.82 6.70
C ASN A 546 -8.25 -4.81 5.54
N LEU A 547 -7.10 -4.77 4.86
CA LEU A 547 -6.79 -5.59 3.70
C LEU A 547 -5.76 -6.68 4.05
N SER A 548 -6.07 -7.92 3.69
CA SER A 548 -5.14 -9.07 3.73
C SER A 548 -5.03 -9.68 2.34
N LEU A 549 -3.87 -9.56 1.72
CA LEU A 549 -3.60 -10.06 0.36
C LEU A 549 -2.54 -11.15 0.40
N THR A 550 -2.95 -12.39 0.15
CA THR A 550 -2.02 -13.48 -0.16
C THR A 550 -1.88 -13.57 -1.67
N GLY A 551 -0.66 -13.47 -2.20
CA GLY A 551 -0.45 -13.46 -3.65
C GLY A 551 0.75 -12.65 -4.11
N ARG A 552 0.67 -12.14 -5.35
CA ARG A 552 1.76 -11.45 -6.03
C ARG A 552 1.29 -10.33 -6.95
N ILE A 553 2.03 -9.22 -6.94
CA ILE A 553 1.93 -8.13 -7.91
C ILE A 553 3.20 -8.09 -8.79
N ALA A 554 3.06 -8.30 -10.09
CA ALA A 554 4.13 -8.14 -11.08
C ALA A 554 3.84 -6.94 -11.98
N GLN A 555 4.70 -5.91 -11.96
CA GLN A 555 4.50 -4.65 -12.69
C GLN A 555 5.68 -4.31 -13.59
N GLY A 556 5.45 -4.33 -14.91
CA GLY A 556 6.39 -3.93 -15.95
C GLY A 556 5.93 -2.70 -16.76
N ASN A 557 4.72 -2.21 -16.53
CA ASN A 557 4.24 -0.95 -17.09
C ASN A 557 4.73 0.24 -16.26
N ASN A 558 4.62 1.44 -16.83
CA ASN A 558 5.00 2.69 -16.17
C ASN A 558 3.90 3.19 -15.22
N ALA A 559 3.64 2.45 -14.14
CA ALA A 559 2.63 2.77 -13.13
C ALA A 559 3.10 2.40 -11.71
N LEU A 560 2.29 2.70 -10.69
CA LEU A 560 2.56 2.28 -9.31
C LEU A 560 2.22 0.80 -9.12
N THR A 561 2.95 0.12 -8.23
CA THR A 561 2.56 -1.20 -7.72
C THR A 561 1.55 -1.07 -6.59
N VAL A 562 1.84 -0.20 -5.63
CA VAL A 562 0.98 0.08 -4.48
C VAL A 562 0.89 1.59 -4.30
N SER A 563 -0.33 2.10 -4.17
CA SER A 563 -0.61 3.48 -3.78
C SER A 563 -1.52 3.45 -2.57
N VAL A 564 -1.07 4.06 -1.47
CA VAL A 564 -1.92 4.37 -0.32
C VAL A 564 -1.99 5.88 -0.19
N SER A 565 -3.20 6.43 -0.24
CA SER A 565 -3.46 7.85 -0.19
C SER A 565 -4.67 8.21 0.69
N GLY A 566 -4.98 9.50 0.75
CA GLY A 566 -6.27 9.98 1.27
C GLY A 566 -6.43 9.94 2.79
N GLY A 567 -5.37 9.67 3.55
CA GLY A 567 -5.48 9.53 5.02
C GLY A 567 -5.91 8.15 5.48
N HIS A 568 -5.65 7.10 4.69
CA HIS A 568 -6.02 5.73 5.07
C HIS A 568 -5.45 5.37 6.45
N THR A 569 -6.31 4.89 7.36
CA THR A 569 -5.96 4.57 8.77
C THR A 569 -6.03 3.08 9.09
N GLY A 570 -6.47 2.25 8.14
CA GLY A 570 -6.64 0.81 8.34
C GLY A 570 -5.34 0.03 8.21
N THR A 571 -5.43 -1.22 7.75
CA THR A 571 -4.25 -2.09 7.57
C THR A 571 -4.12 -2.60 6.15
N LEU A 572 -2.88 -2.80 5.68
CA LEU A 572 -2.55 -3.63 4.52
C LEU A 572 -1.53 -4.68 4.95
N SER A 573 -1.85 -5.97 4.79
CA SER A 573 -0.91 -7.07 4.97
C SER A 573 -0.75 -7.85 3.66
N MET A 574 0.47 -8.00 3.18
CA MET A 574 0.80 -8.81 2.01
C MET A 574 1.67 -10.01 2.39
N THR A 575 1.30 -11.20 1.91
CA THR A 575 2.00 -12.48 2.12
C THR A 575 2.12 -13.26 0.81
N GLU A 576 3.18 -14.06 0.63
CA GLU A 576 3.33 -14.85 -0.59
C GLU A 576 2.37 -16.06 -0.61
N SER A 577 1.85 -16.38 -1.80
CA SER A 577 0.99 -17.56 -2.02
C SER A 577 1.82 -18.84 -2.20
N THR A 578 2.96 -18.72 -2.89
CA THR A 578 3.89 -19.82 -3.13
C THR A 578 5.27 -19.48 -2.58
N THR A 579 5.97 -20.48 -2.03
CA THR A 579 7.26 -20.28 -1.37
C THR A 579 8.33 -19.75 -2.32
N ASP A 580 9.06 -18.73 -1.89
CA ASP A 580 10.16 -18.08 -2.62
C ASP A 580 9.73 -17.33 -3.90
N GLU A 581 8.44 -17.01 -4.07
CA GLU A 581 7.98 -16.25 -5.23
C GLU A 581 8.10 -14.74 -4.98
N GLY A 582 7.90 -14.31 -3.73
CA GLY A 582 7.82 -12.92 -3.34
C GLY A 582 6.49 -12.26 -3.71
N ILE A 583 6.16 -11.18 -3.02
CA ILE A 583 4.86 -10.49 -3.09
C ILE A 583 4.80 -9.37 -4.12
N ILE A 584 5.93 -8.73 -4.42
CA ILE A 584 5.99 -7.62 -5.38
C ILE A 584 7.21 -7.78 -6.29
N ALA A 585 7.03 -7.60 -7.59
CA ALA A 585 8.11 -7.46 -8.56
C ALA A 585 7.81 -6.34 -9.57
N ALA A 586 8.39 -5.16 -9.34
CA ALA A 586 8.38 -4.04 -10.26
C ALA A 586 9.65 -4.01 -11.11
N THR A 587 9.50 -3.93 -12.42
CA THR A 587 10.61 -3.76 -13.39
C THR A 587 10.54 -2.43 -14.15
N ASN A 588 9.51 -1.63 -13.88
CA ASN A 588 9.29 -0.29 -14.42
C ASN A 588 8.31 0.48 -13.51
N GLY A 589 8.03 1.74 -13.83
CA GLY A 589 7.09 2.57 -13.07
C GLY A 589 7.70 3.18 -11.80
N ALA A 590 6.85 3.72 -10.93
CA ALA A 590 7.26 4.46 -9.72
C ALA A 590 7.37 3.59 -8.46
N GLY A 591 7.03 2.30 -8.53
CA GLY A 591 7.10 1.41 -7.36
C GLY A 591 5.96 1.72 -6.39
N MET A 592 6.28 2.00 -5.13
CA MET A 592 5.31 2.08 -4.04
C MET A 592 5.20 3.50 -3.49
N ARG A 593 3.97 3.96 -3.21
CA ARG A 593 3.70 5.29 -2.66
C ARG A 593 2.79 5.21 -1.43
N PHE A 594 3.17 5.96 -0.40
CA PHE A 594 2.44 6.17 0.85
C PHE A 594 2.28 7.67 1.08
N ASP A 595 1.16 8.23 0.64
CA ASP A 595 0.88 9.66 0.57
C ASP A 595 -0.21 10.04 1.58
N ASN A 596 0.15 10.64 2.73
CA ASN A 596 -0.76 10.77 3.86
C ASN A 596 -1.33 9.40 4.29
N ALA A 597 -0.45 8.41 4.43
CA ALA A 597 -0.78 7.04 4.82
C ALA A 597 -0.54 6.88 6.33
N ASP A 598 -1.62 6.76 7.10
CA ASP A 598 -1.63 6.85 8.56
C ASP A 598 -1.89 5.50 9.26
N GLY A 599 -2.14 4.45 8.47
CA GLY A 599 -2.43 3.10 8.92
C GLY A 599 -1.19 2.24 9.21
N THR A 600 -1.39 0.92 9.15
CA THR A 600 -0.31 -0.07 9.30
C THR A 600 -0.15 -0.91 8.04
N TYR A 601 1.05 -0.95 7.49
CA TYR A 601 1.35 -1.58 6.20
C TYR A 601 2.48 -2.58 6.36
N THR A 602 2.21 -3.88 6.12
CA THR A 602 3.18 -4.97 6.33
C THR A 602 3.37 -5.77 5.05
N PHE A 603 4.62 -5.83 4.60
CA PHE A 603 5.07 -6.58 3.44
C PHE A 603 5.93 -7.75 3.94
N SER A 604 5.31 -8.92 4.06
CA SER A 604 5.89 -10.02 4.86
C SER A 604 6.98 -10.82 4.15
N ASP A 605 7.15 -10.60 2.85
CA ASP A 605 8.05 -11.34 1.96
C ASP A 605 8.72 -10.40 0.93
N ALA A 606 9.44 -10.96 -0.04
CA ALA A 606 10.25 -10.24 -1.01
C ALA A 606 9.46 -9.20 -1.82
N VAL A 607 9.91 -7.94 -1.71
CA VAL A 607 9.50 -6.78 -2.50
C VAL A 607 10.66 -6.38 -3.39
N LEU A 608 10.55 -6.64 -4.70
CA LEU A 608 11.60 -6.37 -5.68
C LEU A 608 11.26 -5.14 -6.54
N LEU A 609 12.08 -4.09 -6.47
CA LEU A 609 11.88 -2.80 -7.17
C LEU A 609 13.10 -2.50 -8.06
N ASN A 610 13.08 -3.01 -9.29
CA ASN A 610 14.25 -3.11 -10.17
C ASN A 610 14.02 -2.57 -11.59
N GLY A 611 13.66 -1.30 -11.73
CA GLY A 611 13.65 -0.62 -13.03
C GLY A 611 12.79 0.64 -13.08
N GLY A 612 12.81 1.35 -14.21
CA GLY A 612 12.11 2.64 -14.33
C GLY A 612 12.57 3.63 -13.26
N THR A 613 11.61 4.12 -12.48
CA THR A 613 11.80 4.95 -11.28
C THR A 613 11.29 4.23 -10.03
N ALA A 614 11.28 2.90 -10.02
CA ALA A 614 10.65 2.11 -8.97
C ALA A 614 11.43 2.24 -7.65
N GLY A 615 10.85 2.99 -6.72
CA GLY A 615 11.35 3.18 -5.37
C GLY A 615 10.22 3.10 -4.35
N ILE A 616 10.48 3.61 -3.15
CA ILE A 616 9.48 3.78 -2.10
C ILE A 616 9.39 5.28 -1.79
N ASP A 617 8.21 5.86 -1.98
CA ASP A 617 7.90 7.24 -1.66
C ASP A 617 6.95 7.32 -0.45
N ILE A 618 7.32 8.07 0.59
CA ILE A 618 6.49 8.37 1.77
C ILE A 618 6.31 9.89 1.84
N LEU A 619 5.09 10.38 1.63
CA LEU A 619 4.82 11.78 1.27
C LEU A 619 3.72 12.42 2.13
N ASN A 620 3.63 13.75 2.05
CA ASN A 620 2.50 14.57 2.47
C ASN A 620 1.99 14.34 3.90
N GLY A 621 2.91 14.05 4.83
CA GLY A 621 2.58 13.99 6.25
C GLY A 621 2.21 12.61 6.79
N SER A 622 2.42 11.53 6.03
CA SER A 622 2.21 10.14 6.49
C SER A 622 2.70 9.89 7.92
N ALA A 623 1.84 9.34 8.77
CA ALA A 623 2.10 9.03 10.17
C ALA A 623 2.04 7.53 10.50
N GLY A 624 1.79 6.67 9.50
CA GLY A 624 1.61 5.24 9.68
C GLY A 624 2.87 4.45 10.02
N THR A 625 2.69 3.16 10.30
CA THR A 625 3.79 2.20 10.49
C THR A 625 3.92 1.33 9.24
N ILE A 626 5.10 1.34 8.60
CA ILE A 626 5.39 0.57 7.39
C ILE A 626 6.49 -0.46 7.70
N THR A 627 6.26 -1.73 7.43
CA THR A 627 7.24 -2.80 7.66
C THR A 627 7.50 -3.57 6.38
N PHE A 628 8.77 -3.63 5.98
CA PHE A 628 9.27 -4.47 4.90
C PHE A 628 10.17 -5.54 5.50
N ASN A 629 9.79 -6.81 5.36
CA ASN A 629 10.61 -7.92 5.88
C ASN A 629 11.74 -8.33 4.92
N ASP A 630 11.57 -8.10 3.62
CA ASP A 630 12.62 -8.30 2.62
C ASP A 630 12.35 -7.39 1.40
N ALA A 631 12.96 -6.20 1.36
CA ALA A 631 12.81 -5.28 0.23
C ALA A 631 14.14 -5.04 -0.50
N GLN A 632 14.13 -5.12 -1.82
CA GLN A 632 15.28 -4.89 -2.67
C GLN A 632 14.97 -3.78 -3.68
N ILE A 633 15.64 -2.64 -3.56
CA ILE A 633 15.55 -1.55 -4.53
C ILE A 633 16.84 -1.51 -5.34
N THR A 634 16.76 -1.72 -6.66
CA THR A 634 17.95 -1.77 -7.53
C THR A 634 17.94 -0.69 -8.59
N SER A 635 18.77 0.33 -8.38
CA SER A 635 19.14 1.38 -9.34
C SER A 635 17.95 2.01 -10.08
N PRO A 636 16.96 2.59 -9.39
CA PRO A 636 15.93 3.38 -10.04
C PRO A 636 16.52 4.66 -10.65
N ASN A 637 15.88 5.20 -11.69
CA ASN A 637 16.20 6.52 -12.26
C ASN A 637 15.53 7.66 -11.48
N ALA A 638 15.52 7.55 -10.16
CA ALA A 638 14.94 8.47 -9.20
C ALA A 638 15.58 8.22 -7.82
N VAL A 639 15.14 8.93 -6.78
CA VAL A 639 15.47 8.57 -5.40
C VAL A 639 14.95 7.16 -5.12
N ALA A 640 15.78 6.30 -4.51
CA ALA A 640 15.39 4.92 -4.27
C ALA A 640 14.43 4.78 -3.08
N PHE A 641 14.69 5.51 -2.01
CA PHE A 641 13.82 5.60 -0.83
C PHE A 641 13.67 7.06 -0.41
N ASN A 642 12.46 7.59 -0.47
CA ASN A 642 12.17 9.02 -0.31
C ASN A 642 11.12 9.24 0.80
N VAL A 643 11.40 10.18 1.69
CA VAL A 643 10.49 10.60 2.76
C VAL A 643 10.37 12.13 2.76
N ASP A 644 9.15 12.65 2.67
CA ASP A 644 8.86 14.08 2.69
C ASP A 644 7.81 14.42 3.76
N GLY A 645 8.31 14.85 4.93
CA GLY A 645 7.53 15.23 6.09
C GLY A 645 6.94 14.05 6.88
N GLY A 646 5.97 14.36 7.75
CA GLY A 646 5.23 13.37 8.53
C GLY A 646 5.96 12.80 9.74
N SER A 647 5.41 11.72 10.28
CA SER A 647 5.95 11.01 11.45
C SER A 647 5.93 9.49 11.27
N ALA A 648 5.90 9.00 10.03
CA ALA A 648 5.85 7.58 9.73
C ALA A 648 7.05 6.83 10.33
N ASP A 649 6.76 5.68 10.93
CA ASP A 649 7.76 4.72 11.41
C ASP A 649 7.95 3.63 10.36
N VAL A 650 9.18 3.43 9.89
CA VAL A 650 9.53 2.43 8.87
C VAL A 650 10.55 1.45 9.41
N ASN A 651 10.20 0.16 9.38
CA ASN A 651 11.13 -0.94 9.57
C ASN A 651 11.47 -1.53 8.19
N PHE A 652 12.64 -1.18 7.65
CA PHE A 652 13.12 -1.67 6.36
C PHE A 652 14.15 -2.77 6.57
N THR A 653 13.79 -4.01 6.26
CA THR A 653 14.73 -5.14 6.16
C THR A 653 14.96 -5.45 4.69
N GLY A 654 16.21 -5.44 4.22
CA GLY A 654 16.50 -5.61 2.80
C GLY A 654 17.78 -4.92 2.33
N ASN A 655 17.83 -4.52 1.07
CA ASN A 655 18.93 -3.73 0.50
C ASN A 655 18.48 -2.65 -0.50
N ILE A 656 19.25 -1.58 -0.58
CA ILE A 656 19.07 -0.47 -1.51
C ILE A 656 20.37 -0.29 -2.28
N THR A 657 20.35 -0.58 -3.57
CA THR A 657 21.48 -0.36 -4.48
C THR A 657 21.20 0.83 -5.39
N GLN A 658 22.09 1.83 -5.44
CA GLN A 658 21.97 2.99 -6.33
C GLN A 658 23.22 3.16 -7.17
N ASN A 659 23.11 2.87 -8.47
CA ASN A 659 24.19 3.04 -9.45
C ASN A 659 23.95 4.22 -10.41
N ASN A 660 22.75 4.82 -10.37
CA ASN A 660 22.42 5.98 -11.18
C ASN A 660 22.73 7.27 -10.41
N SER A 661 22.71 8.40 -11.12
CA SER A 661 23.05 9.72 -10.56
C SER A 661 21.88 10.36 -9.81
N PHE A 662 21.34 9.66 -8.81
CA PHE A 662 20.27 10.13 -7.92
C PHE A 662 20.62 9.79 -6.46
N SER A 663 19.97 10.45 -5.50
CA SER A 663 20.11 10.10 -4.08
C SER A 663 19.65 8.66 -3.83
N THR A 664 20.31 7.97 -2.91
CA THR A 664 19.92 6.63 -2.48
C THR A 664 18.78 6.70 -1.48
N ILE A 665 18.94 7.52 -0.44
CA ILE A 665 17.90 7.82 0.54
C ILE A 665 17.79 9.34 0.63
N ALA A 666 16.58 9.88 0.55
CA ALA A 666 16.31 11.28 0.81
C ALA A 666 15.23 11.42 1.88
N VAL A 667 15.51 12.21 2.91
CA VAL A 667 14.55 12.57 3.95
C VAL A 667 14.47 14.08 4.03
N SER A 668 13.25 14.61 3.95
CA SER A 668 13.00 16.04 4.01
C SER A 668 11.70 16.41 4.72
N GLY A 669 11.36 17.70 4.75
CA GLY A 669 10.04 18.16 5.15
C GLY A 669 9.75 18.13 6.65
N GLY A 670 10.75 17.92 7.51
CA GLY A 670 10.55 17.86 8.97
C GLY A 670 10.04 16.49 9.42
N HIS A 671 10.47 15.40 8.77
CA HIS A 671 10.10 14.05 9.20
C HIS A 671 10.57 13.80 10.63
N THR A 672 9.68 13.30 11.49
CA THR A 672 9.93 13.10 12.94
C THR A 672 9.86 11.63 13.40
N GLY A 673 9.49 10.71 12.51
CA GLY A 673 9.37 9.28 12.83
C GLY A 673 10.71 8.55 12.84
N THR A 674 10.66 7.22 12.96
CA THR A 674 11.85 6.35 12.94
C THR A 674 12.00 5.66 11.60
N LEU A 675 13.17 5.71 10.98
CA LEU A 675 13.55 4.86 9.86
C LEU A 675 14.65 3.90 10.33
N ASP A 676 14.31 2.61 10.45
CA ASP A 676 15.22 1.55 10.91
C ASP A 676 15.57 0.62 9.74
N PHE A 677 16.86 0.54 9.40
CA PHE A 677 17.39 -0.13 8.23
C PHE A 677 18.27 -1.33 8.63
N SER A 678 17.86 -2.54 8.24
CA SER A 678 18.55 -3.81 8.52
C SER A 678 18.75 -4.65 7.26
N GLU A 679 19.74 -5.53 7.25
CA GLU A 679 19.95 -6.48 6.14
C GLU A 679 19.03 -7.70 6.25
N SER A 680 18.51 -8.18 5.11
CA SER A 680 17.67 -9.40 5.05
C SER A 680 18.48 -10.70 5.22
N THR A 681 19.74 -10.70 4.76
CA THR A 681 20.65 -11.84 4.91
C THR A 681 22.00 -11.39 5.44
N ALA A 682 22.62 -12.23 6.28
CA ALA A 682 23.86 -11.88 6.95
C ALA A 682 24.98 -11.50 5.96
N ASN A 683 25.58 -10.32 6.15
CA ASN A 683 26.62 -9.70 5.33
C ASN A 683 26.20 -9.24 3.93
N ALA A 684 24.90 -9.09 3.66
CA ALA A 684 24.44 -8.46 2.41
C ALA A 684 24.65 -6.94 2.41
N GLY A 685 24.61 -6.31 3.59
CA GLY A 685 24.53 -4.87 3.75
C GLY A 685 23.14 -4.34 3.40
N VAL A 686 22.87 -3.10 3.82
CA VAL A 686 21.59 -2.43 3.60
C VAL A 686 21.66 -1.37 2.51
N VAL A 687 22.80 -0.72 2.32
CA VAL A 687 22.98 0.32 1.29
C VAL A 687 24.25 0.08 0.49
N LEU A 688 24.15 0.16 -0.84
CA LEU A 688 25.26 0.21 -1.79
C LEU A 688 25.04 1.32 -2.80
N ALA A 689 25.70 2.47 -2.63
CA ALA A 689 25.66 3.59 -3.57
C ALA A 689 27.01 3.71 -4.30
N THR A 690 27.00 3.47 -5.62
CA THR A 690 28.20 3.60 -6.47
C THR A 690 28.19 4.85 -7.35
N ASN A 691 27.13 5.66 -7.26
CA ASN A 691 26.96 6.93 -7.96
C ASN A 691 25.91 7.80 -7.23
N GLY A 692 25.65 9.01 -7.73
CA GLY A 692 24.64 9.92 -7.17
C GLY A 692 25.12 10.61 -5.89
N ASP A 693 24.17 11.10 -5.08
CA ASP A 693 24.43 11.96 -3.92
C ASP A 693 24.47 11.17 -2.59
N GLY A 694 24.25 9.85 -2.60
CA GLY A 694 24.26 9.04 -1.38
C GLY A 694 23.05 9.30 -0.47
N LEU A 695 23.28 9.64 0.80
CA LEU A 695 22.23 9.80 1.82
C LEU A 695 22.01 11.29 2.12
N GLN A 696 20.79 11.77 1.90
CA GLN A 696 20.43 13.19 1.97
C GLN A 696 19.39 13.43 3.05
N PHE A 697 19.74 14.21 4.07
CA PHE A 697 18.88 14.55 5.21
C PHE A 697 18.76 16.08 5.30
N ASN A 698 17.55 16.60 5.09
CA ASN A 698 17.29 18.03 4.95
C ASN A 698 16.06 18.42 5.78
N ASN A 699 16.25 19.05 6.94
CA ASN A 699 15.21 19.20 7.96
C ASN A 699 14.66 17.82 8.37
N ALA A 700 15.58 16.93 8.77
CA ALA A 700 15.32 15.54 9.12
C ALA A 700 15.44 15.40 10.66
N ASP A 701 14.29 15.36 11.34
CA ASP A 701 14.19 15.54 12.79
C ASP A 701 13.89 14.24 13.55
N GLY A 702 13.74 13.13 12.81
CA GLY A 702 13.42 11.81 13.32
C GLY A 702 14.62 11.01 13.81
N ALA A 703 14.44 9.70 13.88
CA ALA A 703 15.50 8.75 14.19
C ALA A 703 15.86 7.91 12.96
N TYR A 704 17.12 7.97 12.53
CA TYR A 704 17.63 7.29 11.34
C TYR A 704 18.70 6.29 11.75
N VAL A 705 18.33 5.01 11.78
CA VAL A 705 19.15 3.93 12.33
C VAL A 705 19.54 2.97 11.21
N PHE A 706 20.84 2.81 11.01
CA PHE A 706 21.40 1.78 10.14
C PHE A 706 22.05 0.72 11.02
N ASN A 707 21.53 -0.50 11.00
CA ASN A 707 22.06 -1.60 11.81
C ASN A 707 23.21 -2.33 11.11
N ASP A 708 23.20 -2.34 9.78
CA ASP A 708 24.11 -3.13 8.94
C ASP A 708 24.89 -2.27 7.93
N ALA A 709 25.70 -2.92 7.10
CA ALA A 709 26.69 -2.23 6.26
C ALA A 709 26.06 -1.21 5.30
N VAL A 710 26.61 0.01 5.31
CA VAL A 710 26.30 1.12 4.39
C VAL A 710 27.55 1.43 3.59
N VAL A 711 27.53 1.23 2.28
CA VAL A 711 28.69 1.46 1.40
C VAL A 711 28.38 2.59 0.43
N LEU A 712 29.16 3.67 0.50
CA LEU A 712 29.03 4.87 -0.33
C LEU A 712 30.36 5.10 -1.06
N ASN A 713 30.47 4.73 -2.34
CA ASN A 713 31.76 4.63 -3.03
C ASN A 713 31.78 5.07 -4.50
N GLY A 714 30.93 6.01 -4.90
CA GLY A 714 31.06 6.69 -6.19
C GLY A 714 30.11 7.86 -6.39
N GLY A 715 30.29 8.63 -7.47
CA GLY A 715 29.61 9.92 -7.61
C GLY A 715 29.99 10.90 -6.50
N ASP A 716 29.00 11.63 -5.98
CA ASP A 716 29.10 12.40 -4.74
C ASP A 716 28.45 11.67 -3.56
N ALA A 717 28.52 10.32 -3.55
CA ALA A 717 27.86 9.53 -2.51
C ALA A 717 28.53 9.76 -1.14
N GLY A 718 27.98 10.70 -0.38
CA GLY A 718 28.30 11.00 1.00
C GLY A 718 27.05 10.94 1.88
N ILE A 719 27.16 11.56 3.05
CA ILE A 719 26.05 11.76 3.99
C ILE A 719 25.95 13.26 4.21
N ASP A 720 24.87 13.87 3.75
CA ASP A 720 24.55 15.27 3.98
C ASP A 720 23.42 15.39 5.01
N ILE A 721 23.66 16.13 6.08
CA ILE A 721 22.70 16.47 7.14
C ILE A 721 22.62 18.00 7.21
N SER A 722 21.45 18.56 6.90
CA SER A 722 21.32 19.99 6.59
C SER A 722 20.00 20.61 7.07
N ASN A 723 19.93 21.95 6.99
CA ASN A 723 18.71 22.76 7.12
C ASN A 723 17.91 22.46 8.40
N ASP A 724 18.49 22.77 9.55
CA ASP A 724 17.90 22.65 10.88
C ASP A 724 17.51 21.20 11.26
N SER A 725 18.22 20.20 10.73
CA SER A 725 18.01 18.80 11.14
C SER A 725 18.37 18.58 12.62
N ASP A 726 17.38 18.20 13.43
CA ASP A 726 17.52 17.94 14.87
C ASP A 726 17.53 16.44 15.22
N GLY A 727 17.45 15.57 14.20
CA GLY A 727 17.31 14.13 14.36
C GLY A 727 18.52 13.39 14.93
N THR A 728 18.32 12.10 15.18
CA THR A 728 19.39 11.18 15.60
C THR A 728 19.82 10.27 14.45
N PHE A 729 21.12 10.19 14.18
CA PHE A 729 21.69 9.45 13.06
C PHE A 729 22.71 8.43 13.60
N SER A 730 22.50 7.15 13.32
CA SER A 730 23.37 6.07 13.81
C SER A 730 23.85 5.19 12.66
N PHE A 731 25.17 5.15 12.46
CA PHE A 731 25.83 4.32 11.45
C PHE A 731 26.81 3.33 12.10
N PRO A 732 26.80 2.05 11.71
CA PRO A 732 27.58 1.01 12.34
C PRO A 732 29.05 1.07 11.92
N SER A 733 29.91 0.28 12.56
CA SER A 733 31.34 0.21 12.20
C SER A 733 31.60 -0.39 10.82
N THR A 734 30.60 -1.03 10.22
CA THR A 734 30.62 -1.55 8.85
C THR A 734 30.21 -0.53 7.80
N ALA A 735 29.81 0.69 8.19
CA ALA A 735 29.62 1.79 7.25
C ALA A 735 30.97 2.22 6.64
N VAL A 736 30.98 2.53 5.34
CA VAL A 736 32.18 2.92 4.61
C VAL A 736 31.83 4.01 3.59
N ILE A 737 32.52 5.15 3.68
CA ILE A 737 32.53 6.19 2.67
C ILE A 737 33.89 6.16 1.97
N THR A 738 33.89 6.03 0.64
CA THR A 738 35.11 5.92 -0.16
C THR A 738 35.12 6.89 -1.33
N ASN A 739 35.95 7.92 -1.21
CA ASN A 739 36.29 8.89 -2.26
C ASN A 739 35.07 9.47 -3.02
N PRO A 740 34.06 10.02 -2.32
CA PRO A 740 33.05 10.83 -3.00
C PRO A 740 33.70 12.04 -3.66
N SER A 741 33.09 12.54 -4.73
CA SER A 741 33.58 13.70 -5.49
C SER A 741 33.46 15.03 -4.72
N GLY A 742 32.58 15.09 -3.71
CA GLY A 742 32.41 16.17 -2.74
C GLY A 742 32.74 15.70 -1.33
N THR A 743 31.96 16.12 -0.33
CA THR A 743 32.25 15.86 1.09
C THR A 743 31.81 14.45 1.49
N GLY A 744 32.59 13.77 2.33
CA GLY A 744 32.22 12.47 2.87
C GLY A 744 31.04 12.53 3.84
N LEU A 745 31.26 13.13 5.00
CA LEU A 745 30.23 13.44 5.99
C LEU A 745 30.10 14.96 6.12
N HIS A 746 28.92 15.48 5.82
CA HIS A 746 28.66 16.92 5.76
C HIS A 746 27.47 17.28 6.64
N ILE A 747 27.73 18.05 7.69
CA ILE A 747 26.71 18.49 8.64
C ILE A 747 26.69 20.01 8.63
N THR A 748 25.56 20.60 8.23
CA THR A 748 25.45 22.05 8.05
C THR A 748 24.18 22.63 8.66
N GLY A 749 24.30 23.74 9.38
CA GLY A 749 23.15 24.50 9.89
C GLY A 749 22.13 23.64 10.63
N SER A 750 22.58 22.76 11.55
CA SER A 750 21.74 21.70 12.16
C SER A 750 21.89 21.68 13.69
N ALA A 751 21.20 20.76 14.38
CA ALA A 751 21.53 20.37 15.76
C ALA A 751 21.52 18.83 15.96
N ALA A 752 21.80 18.10 14.89
CA ALA A 752 21.76 16.65 14.80
C ALA A 752 22.66 15.93 15.82
N LEU A 753 22.16 14.80 16.33
CA LEU A 753 22.96 13.85 17.10
C LEU A 753 23.47 12.73 16.17
N VAL A 754 24.76 12.75 15.83
CA VAL A 754 25.35 11.83 14.87
C VAL A 754 26.36 10.90 15.54
N THR A 755 26.19 9.60 15.34
CA THR A 755 27.20 8.57 15.66
C THR A 755 27.59 7.84 14.39
N TYR A 756 28.82 8.02 13.94
CA TYR A 756 29.38 7.36 12.77
C TYR A 756 30.58 6.50 13.17
N ALA A 757 30.40 5.18 13.18
CA ALA A 757 31.46 4.25 13.60
C ALA A 757 32.32 3.70 12.46
N GLY A 758 31.91 3.94 11.21
CA GLY A 758 32.54 3.44 10.00
C GLY A 758 33.81 4.18 9.56
N GLN A 759 34.44 3.72 8.47
CA GLN A 759 35.58 4.41 7.85
C GLN A 759 35.11 5.52 6.88
N ILE A 760 35.89 6.60 6.79
CA ILE A 760 35.73 7.67 5.82
C ILE A 760 37.07 7.86 5.10
N SER A 761 37.06 7.84 3.76
CA SER A 761 38.20 8.22 2.93
C SER A 761 37.78 9.22 1.87
N ASN A 762 38.60 10.25 1.65
CA ASN A 762 38.38 11.24 0.59
C ASN A 762 39.69 11.63 -0.11
N ASN A 763 39.63 11.86 -1.42
CA ASN A 763 40.76 12.28 -2.24
C ASN A 763 40.42 13.42 -3.22
N THR A 764 39.26 14.06 -3.08
CA THR A 764 38.84 15.20 -3.92
C THR A 764 38.21 16.33 -3.09
N GLY A 765 37.23 16.00 -2.24
CA GLY A 765 36.56 16.90 -1.32
C GLY A 765 37.18 16.90 0.08
N ARG A 766 36.33 17.17 1.08
CA ARG A 766 36.64 17.04 2.51
C ARG A 766 36.11 15.72 3.04
N ALA A 767 36.82 15.05 3.93
CA ALA A 767 36.33 13.84 4.57
C ALA A 767 35.16 14.17 5.52
N VAL A 768 35.30 15.24 6.31
CA VAL A 768 34.28 15.67 7.28
C VAL A 768 34.15 17.20 7.28
N VAL A 769 32.92 17.68 7.24
CA VAL A 769 32.54 19.09 7.43
C VAL A 769 31.45 19.18 8.50
N ILE A 770 31.66 20.02 9.50
CA ILE A 770 30.65 20.40 10.51
C ILE A 770 30.61 21.93 10.55
N ASP A 771 29.58 22.53 9.96
CA ASP A 771 29.46 23.99 9.79
C ASP A 771 28.14 24.52 10.35
N GLY A 772 28.19 25.51 11.25
CA GLY A 772 26.97 26.18 11.72
C GLY A 772 26.03 25.29 12.53
N ASN A 773 26.55 24.26 13.21
CA ASN A 773 25.78 23.41 14.10
C ASN A 773 25.49 24.16 15.41
N ASN A 774 24.22 24.26 15.79
CA ASN A 774 23.74 25.06 16.93
C ASN A 774 23.50 24.21 18.20
N GLY A 775 23.60 22.89 18.08
CA GLY A 775 23.43 21.92 19.17
C GLY A 775 23.87 20.54 18.71
N GLY A 776 23.42 19.47 19.37
CA GLY A 776 23.75 18.09 18.96
C GLY A 776 25.21 17.69 19.18
N ASN A 777 25.47 16.39 19.28
CA ASN A 777 26.83 15.86 19.36
C ASN A 777 27.14 15.07 18.10
N VAL A 778 28.36 15.22 17.57
CA VAL A 778 28.86 14.40 16.45
C VAL A 778 30.01 13.56 16.97
N THR A 779 29.88 12.24 16.89
CA THR A 779 30.94 11.30 17.24
C THR A 779 31.31 10.48 16.02
N VAL A 780 32.56 10.62 15.57
CA VAL A 780 33.16 9.81 14.51
C VAL A 780 34.19 8.90 15.16
N SER A 781 33.91 7.59 15.22
CA SER A 781 34.76 6.63 15.90
C SER A 781 35.59 5.73 15.00
N GLY A 782 35.23 5.63 13.72
CA GLY A 782 36.09 4.97 12.75
C GLY A 782 37.18 5.90 12.22
N GLU A 783 38.00 5.36 11.32
CA GLU A 783 39.14 6.04 10.73
C GLU A 783 38.71 7.08 9.69
N VAL A 784 39.32 8.26 9.74
CA VAL A 784 39.10 9.35 8.77
C VAL A 784 40.41 9.58 8.02
N THR A 785 40.40 9.35 6.71
CA THR A 785 41.55 9.61 5.81
C THR A 785 41.18 10.67 4.77
N ASP A 786 42.08 11.63 4.54
CA ASP A 786 41.87 12.66 3.51
C ASP A 786 43.19 13.04 2.83
N THR A 787 43.23 13.02 1.50
CA THR A 787 44.42 13.43 0.71
C THR A 787 44.19 14.71 -0.11
N ALA A 788 43.07 15.40 0.12
CA ALA A 788 42.61 16.56 -0.62
C ALA A 788 42.42 17.80 0.25
N GLN A 789 41.21 18.05 0.76
CA GLN A 789 40.88 19.31 1.45
C GLN A 789 40.87 19.21 2.98
N GLY A 790 40.93 17.99 3.53
CA GLY A 790 41.01 17.74 4.96
C GLY A 790 39.69 17.82 5.70
N LEU A 791 39.77 18.15 6.99
CA LEU A 791 38.67 18.20 7.94
C LEU A 791 38.34 19.65 8.33
N LEU A 792 37.05 19.97 8.39
CA LEU A 792 36.57 21.30 8.74
C LEU A 792 35.50 21.25 9.83
N VAL A 793 35.71 21.99 10.92
CA VAL A 793 34.72 22.23 11.97
C VAL A 793 34.64 23.73 12.19
N GLN A 794 33.55 24.37 11.77
CA GLN A 794 33.47 25.84 11.80
C GLN A 794 32.10 26.42 12.17
N ASN A 795 32.10 27.66 12.65
CA ASN A 795 30.89 28.46 12.92
C ASN A 795 29.88 27.78 13.87
N ASN A 796 30.28 26.78 14.63
CA ASN A 796 29.37 26.04 15.50
C ASN A 796 29.10 26.84 16.78
N THR A 797 27.84 26.93 17.19
CA THR A 797 27.41 27.70 18.37
C THR A 797 26.99 26.83 19.56
N GLY A 798 27.06 25.51 19.40
CA GLY A 798 26.84 24.50 20.44
C GLY A 798 27.36 23.12 20.01
N GLY A 799 27.28 22.14 20.91
CA GLY A 799 27.59 20.74 20.61
C GLY A 799 29.01 20.27 20.96
N THR A 800 29.23 18.96 20.87
CA THR A 800 30.55 18.31 21.04
C THR A 800 30.88 17.49 19.81
N PHE A 801 32.06 17.73 19.23
CA PHE A 801 32.56 17.07 18.01
C PHE A 801 33.75 16.18 18.37
N ARG A 802 33.56 14.86 18.36
CA ARG A 802 34.51 13.88 18.86
C ARG A 802 35.01 12.99 17.72
N PHE A 803 36.30 13.04 17.46
CA PHE A 803 36.99 12.12 16.58
C PHE A 803 37.77 11.13 17.45
N THR A 804 37.17 9.96 17.71
CA THR A 804 37.74 8.97 18.63
C THR A 804 38.58 7.90 17.93
N GLY A 805 38.40 7.74 16.62
CA GLY A 805 39.28 6.96 15.75
C GLY A 805 40.55 7.72 15.35
N LEU A 806 41.36 7.13 14.47
CA LEU A 806 42.48 7.82 13.82
C LEU A 806 41.94 8.84 12.81
N VAL A 807 42.44 10.07 12.88
CA VAL A 807 42.30 11.08 11.81
C VAL A 807 43.66 11.23 11.14
N ASP A 808 43.76 10.84 9.87
CA ASP A 808 44.99 10.86 9.06
C ASP A 808 44.79 11.74 7.82
N LEU A 809 45.50 12.87 7.75
CA LEU A 809 45.25 13.92 6.76
C LEU A 809 46.53 14.30 6.01
N GLU A 810 46.55 14.07 4.69
CA GLU A 810 47.66 14.34 3.78
C GLU A 810 47.27 15.40 2.72
N THR A 811 47.04 16.66 3.12
CA THR A 811 46.31 17.65 2.28
C THR A 811 47.18 18.58 1.42
N ALA A 812 48.48 18.28 1.27
CA ALA A 812 49.44 19.06 0.49
C ALA A 812 49.36 20.59 0.72
N ALA A 813 48.71 21.35 -0.17
CA ALA A 813 48.63 22.81 -0.08
C ALA A 813 47.45 23.32 0.78
N ASN A 814 46.44 22.48 1.02
CA ASN A 814 45.28 22.83 1.84
C ASN A 814 45.58 22.63 3.32
N ASN A 815 44.90 23.38 4.19
CA ASN A 815 44.96 23.14 5.62
C ASN A 815 44.35 21.77 5.94
N ALA A 816 44.99 21.00 6.82
CA ALA A 816 44.56 19.62 7.07
C ALA A 816 43.38 19.57 8.06
N ALA A 817 43.59 19.95 9.32
CA ALA A 817 42.53 20.04 10.32
C ALA A 817 42.24 21.50 10.65
N THR A 818 41.06 21.99 10.26
CA THR A 818 40.63 23.39 10.48
C THR A 818 39.49 23.45 11.49
N ILE A 819 39.70 24.17 12.59
CA ILE A 819 38.73 24.42 13.65
C ILE A 819 38.59 25.94 13.80
N ASP A 820 37.52 26.54 13.28
CA ASP A 820 37.37 28.00 13.23
C ASP A 820 36.03 28.51 13.78
N ASN A 821 36.07 29.59 14.56
CA ASN A 821 34.87 30.32 14.98
C ASN A 821 33.82 29.44 15.70
N ASN A 822 34.28 28.54 16.57
CA ASN A 822 33.43 27.60 17.29
C ASN A 822 33.19 28.08 18.73
N SER A 823 31.99 28.58 19.01
CA SER A 823 31.58 29.08 20.33
C SER A 823 30.70 28.06 21.07
N ASN A 824 30.83 27.99 22.40
CA ASN A 824 30.13 27.04 23.28
C ASN A 824 30.19 25.56 22.84
N SER A 825 31.17 25.21 22.02
CA SER A 825 31.36 23.86 21.49
C SER A 825 32.76 23.34 21.82
N THR A 826 32.93 22.02 21.75
CA THR A 826 34.23 21.37 21.98
C THR A 826 34.56 20.43 20.83
N THR A 827 35.74 20.60 20.23
CA THR A 827 36.29 19.68 19.24
C THR A 827 37.44 18.88 19.86
N SER A 828 37.35 17.54 19.84
CA SER A 828 38.34 16.66 20.45
C SER A 828 38.84 15.59 19.50
N PHE A 829 40.15 15.37 19.47
CA PHE A 829 40.81 14.30 18.71
C PHE A 829 41.51 13.32 19.64
N SER A 830 41.19 12.03 19.52
CA SER A 830 41.89 10.96 20.23
C SER A 830 43.23 10.60 19.59
N ASN A 831 43.37 10.72 18.28
CA ASN A 831 44.63 10.52 17.56
C ASN A 831 44.59 11.30 16.24
N LEU A 832 45.60 12.13 16.00
CA LEU A 832 45.67 13.01 14.84
C LEU A 832 47.04 12.88 14.16
N GLN A 833 47.04 12.42 12.92
CA GLN A 833 48.20 12.32 12.03
C GLN A 833 47.98 13.28 10.88
N VAL A 834 48.97 14.16 10.64
CA VAL A 834 48.87 15.19 9.61
C VAL A 834 50.18 15.32 8.86
N ALA A 835 50.11 15.32 7.54
CA ALA A 835 51.19 15.70 6.64
C ALA A 835 50.72 16.78 5.66
N THR A 836 51.43 17.91 5.60
CA THR A 836 51.14 19.00 4.68
C THR A 836 52.40 19.49 3.96
N THR A 837 52.24 20.09 2.79
CA THR A 837 53.32 20.76 2.06
C THR A 837 53.35 22.26 2.37
N SER A 838 52.30 22.99 2.02
CA SER A 838 52.23 24.45 2.24
C SER A 838 51.00 24.89 3.03
N GLY A 839 50.04 24.00 3.24
CA GLY A 839 48.91 24.23 4.13
C GLY A 839 49.32 24.16 5.60
N THR A 840 48.48 24.72 6.47
CA THR A 840 48.65 24.57 7.93
C THR A 840 48.20 23.18 8.36
N GLY A 841 49.01 22.50 9.18
CA GLY A 841 48.66 21.15 9.63
C GLY A 841 47.44 21.15 10.55
N PHE A 842 47.58 21.79 11.72
CA PHE A 842 46.50 21.95 12.70
C PHE A 842 46.23 23.44 12.92
N LEU A 843 45.08 23.92 12.41
CA LEU A 843 44.64 25.31 12.49
C LEU A 843 43.45 25.45 13.43
N VAL A 844 43.60 26.21 14.52
CA VAL A 844 42.53 26.53 15.46
C VAL A 844 42.41 28.04 15.66
N THR A 845 41.27 28.61 15.29
CA THR A 845 41.01 30.04 15.39
C THR A 845 39.67 30.33 16.06
N ASN A 846 39.62 31.39 16.89
CA ASN A 846 38.39 31.90 17.51
C ASN A 846 37.47 30.82 18.13
N SER A 847 38.04 29.82 18.80
CA SER A 847 37.30 28.64 19.26
C SER A 847 37.37 28.44 20.78
N ASP A 848 36.25 28.04 21.39
CA ASP A 848 36.08 28.00 22.85
C ASP A 848 36.69 26.77 23.54
N ALA A 849 36.77 25.63 22.87
CA ALA A 849 37.42 24.44 23.41
C ALA A 849 37.94 23.51 22.30
N VAL A 850 39.24 23.23 22.35
CA VAL A 850 39.89 22.19 21.53
C VAL A 850 40.71 21.24 22.39
N GLU A 851 40.75 19.97 22.00
CA GLU A 851 41.49 18.90 22.68
C GLU A 851 42.20 17.97 21.70
N VAL A 852 43.44 17.58 22.02
CA VAL A 852 44.15 16.48 21.36
C VAL A 852 44.81 15.66 22.45
N SER A 853 44.34 14.43 22.68
CA SER A 853 44.77 13.61 23.82
C SER A 853 45.58 12.36 23.44
N GLY A 854 45.77 12.11 22.14
CA GLY A 854 46.46 10.92 21.65
C GLY A 854 47.97 10.99 21.84
N SER A 855 48.55 9.96 22.47
CA SER A 855 50.00 9.87 22.68
C SER A 855 50.82 9.64 21.41
N THR A 856 50.17 9.39 20.27
CA THR A 856 50.79 9.13 18.96
C THR A 856 50.41 10.19 17.92
N SER A 857 49.87 11.33 18.36
CA SER A 857 49.43 12.40 17.44
C SER A 857 50.66 13.15 16.92
N ASN A 858 50.80 13.26 15.60
CA ASN A 858 51.98 13.82 14.94
C ASN A 858 51.55 14.81 13.85
N ILE A 859 52.23 15.96 13.80
CA ILE A 859 51.96 17.00 12.80
C ILE A 859 53.24 17.31 12.04
N GLU A 860 53.21 17.14 10.72
CA GLU A 860 54.28 17.49 9.81
C GLU A 860 53.80 18.49 8.76
N SER A 861 54.57 19.56 8.58
CA SER A 861 54.45 20.45 7.44
C SER A 861 55.83 20.69 6.83
N THR A 862 55.91 21.01 5.55
CA THR A 862 57.15 21.57 4.99
C THR A 862 57.09 23.10 5.16
N THR A 863 56.67 23.81 4.12
CA THR A 863 56.62 25.28 4.08
C THR A 863 55.42 25.89 4.80
N GLY A 864 54.43 25.10 5.21
CA GLY A 864 53.28 25.55 5.99
C GLY A 864 53.58 25.61 7.50
N THR A 865 52.75 26.33 8.26
CA THR A 865 52.83 26.28 9.73
C THR A 865 52.32 24.92 10.20
N ALA A 866 53.07 24.18 11.02
CA ALA A 866 52.62 22.87 11.46
C ALA A 866 51.42 23.01 12.41
N VAL A 867 51.56 23.86 13.45
CA VAL A 867 50.48 24.14 14.41
C VAL A 867 50.25 25.64 14.55
N ASP A 868 49.01 26.07 14.36
CA ASP A 868 48.56 27.43 14.60
C ASP A 868 47.31 27.43 15.49
N ILE A 869 47.44 27.93 16.72
CA ILE A 869 46.32 28.16 17.62
C ILE A 869 46.27 29.65 17.95
N SER A 870 45.21 30.34 17.52
CA SER A 870 45.06 31.76 17.80
C SER A 870 43.66 32.20 18.22
N GLY A 871 43.59 33.12 19.19
CA GLY A 871 42.33 33.64 19.73
C GLY A 871 41.40 32.57 20.33
N SER A 872 41.98 31.45 20.78
CA SER A 872 41.23 30.23 21.13
C SER A 872 41.54 29.75 22.54
N ARG A 873 40.68 28.90 23.08
CA ARG A 873 40.86 28.27 24.39
C ARG A 873 41.09 26.75 24.21
N ILE A 874 42.19 26.27 24.79
CA ILE A 874 42.43 24.83 24.96
C ILE A 874 41.65 24.35 26.18
N SER A 875 41.02 23.18 26.09
CA SER A 875 40.28 22.64 27.23
C SER A 875 41.20 22.22 28.38
N ASN A 876 40.64 21.79 29.52
CA ASN A 876 41.43 21.29 30.64
C ASN A 876 42.14 19.94 30.34
N VAL A 877 41.73 19.22 29.31
CA VAL A 877 42.41 17.99 28.85
C VAL A 877 43.75 18.33 28.19
N GLY A 878 43.80 19.43 27.43
CA GLY A 878 45.00 19.90 26.76
C GLY A 878 45.05 19.55 25.26
N VAL A 879 46.06 20.09 24.60
CA VAL A 879 46.48 19.72 23.24
C VAL A 879 47.91 19.20 23.35
N SER A 880 48.09 17.90 23.13
CA SER A 880 49.40 17.25 23.17
C SER A 880 49.70 16.53 21.88
N PHE A 881 50.91 16.73 21.37
CA PHE A 881 51.47 16.00 20.24
C PHE A 881 52.70 15.21 20.67
N GLU A 882 52.91 14.04 20.09
CA GLU A 882 54.16 13.31 20.18
C GLU A 882 55.26 14.14 19.51
N SER A 883 55.07 14.51 18.24
CA SER A 883 55.98 15.38 17.51
C SER A 883 55.27 16.45 16.68
N VAL A 884 55.94 17.60 16.52
CA VAL A 884 55.55 18.67 15.60
C VAL A 884 56.75 19.11 14.79
N SER A 885 56.68 18.98 13.46
CA SER A 885 57.79 19.26 12.54
C SER A 885 57.41 20.23 11.43
N ALA A 886 58.32 21.15 11.08
CA ALA A 886 58.15 22.15 10.03
C ALA A 886 59.49 22.43 9.31
N ASP A 887 59.49 22.59 7.98
CA ASP A 887 60.70 22.93 7.19
C ASP A 887 60.42 24.05 6.17
N GLY A 888 60.74 25.29 6.56
CA GLY A 888 60.56 26.48 5.71
C GLY A 888 59.35 27.35 6.06
N ALA A 889 58.64 27.05 7.15
CA ALA A 889 57.46 27.79 7.61
C ALA A 889 57.77 29.24 8.05
N ALA A 890 56.75 30.10 8.15
CA ALA A 890 56.91 31.39 8.83
C ALA A 890 57.21 31.20 10.33
N ASN A 891 56.38 30.39 10.99
CA ASN A 891 56.63 29.80 12.29
C ASN A 891 56.29 28.31 12.19
N GLY A 892 57.05 27.44 12.85
CA GLY A 892 56.68 26.02 12.91
C GLY A 892 55.49 25.79 13.85
N ILE A 893 55.55 26.44 15.02
CA ILE A 893 54.46 26.46 16.00
C ILE A 893 54.12 27.92 16.30
N ARG A 894 52.84 28.27 16.18
CA ARG A 894 52.31 29.60 16.51
C ARG A 894 51.18 29.48 17.52
N LEU A 895 51.37 30.05 18.71
CA LEU A 895 50.36 30.15 19.76
C LEU A 895 50.13 31.62 20.08
N GLN A 896 48.95 32.15 19.75
CA GLN A 896 48.65 33.56 19.96
C GLN A 896 47.33 33.79 20.70
N ASN A 897 47.38 34.46 21.85
CA ASN A 897 46.20 34.71 22.70
C ASN A 897 45.47 33.42 23.08
N VAL A 898 46.24 32.39 23.47
CA VAL A 898 45.71 31.07 23.84
C VAL A 898 45.39 31.02 25.33
N THR A 899 44.18 30.65 25.69
CA THR A 899 43.75 30.52 27.10
C THR A 899 43.40 29.09 27.47
N GLY A 900 43.16 28.81 28.76
CA GLY A 900 42.73 27.50 29.24
C GLY A 900 43.88 26.56 29.57
N GLY A 901 43.79 25.30 29.09
CA GLY A 901 44.73 24.23 29.40
C GLY A 901 46.07 24.30 28.66
N GLN A 902 46.84 23.23 28.77
CA GLN A 902 48.22 23.17 28.28
C GLN A 902 48.30 22.78 26.79
N PHE A 903 49.16 23.48 26.05
CA PHE A 903 49.75 22.98 24.82
C PHE A 903 51.07 22.24 25.13
N ALA A 904 51.27 21.04 24.60
CA ALA A 904 52.48 20.26 24.83
C ALA A 904 53.01 19.52 23.59
N THR A 905 54.34 19.40 23.50
CA THR A 905 55.03 18.52 22.54
C THR A 905 56.01 17.59 23.26
N GLY A 906 56.29 16.42 22.67
CA GLY A 906 57.40 15.55 23.06
C GLY A 906 57.32 14.95 24.47
N LEU A 907 56.11 14.81 25.03
CA LEU A 907 55.89 14.31 26.40
C LEU A 907 56.46 12.91 26.65
N PHE A 908 56.55 12.08 25.60
CA PHE A 908 57.05 10.70 25.65
C PHE A 908 58.45 10.52 25.01
N GLY A 909 59.07 11.62 24.56
CA GLY A 909 60.40 11.59 23.94
C GLY A 909 61.51 11.25 24.94
N SER A 910 62.65 10.78 24.42
CA SER A 910 63.87 10.47 25.18
C SER A 910 65.11 11.22 24.68
N ASN A 911 65.10 11.70 23.43
CA ASN A 911 66.19 12.43 22.80
C ASN A 911 65.68 13.74 22.17
N ALA A 912 66.56 14.72 22.00
CA ALA A 912 66.23 15.91 21.23
C ALA A 912 65.86 15.55 19.79
N GLY A 913 64.75 16.11 19.29
CA GLY A 913 64.13 15.76 18.01
C GLY A 913 62.94 14.81 18.14
N ASP A 914 62.81 14.07 19.25
CA ASP A 914 61.63 13.20 19.48
C ASP A 914 60.34 14.02 19.64
N GLY A 915 60.43 15.27 20.09
CA GLY A 915 59.33 16.24 20.10
C GLY A 915 59.04 16.92 18.76
N GLY A 916 59.78 16.54 17.71
CA GLY A 916 59.74 17.10 16.36
C GLY A 916 60.89 18.06 16.05
N THR A 917 61.02 18.37 14.76
CA THR A 917 62.07 19.25 14.21
C THR A 917 61.45 20.46 13.51
N ILE A 918 61.73 21.65 14.02
CA ILE A 918 61.37 22.93 13.41
C ILE A 918 62.61 23.52 12.77
N GLN A 919 62.63 23.68 11.46
CA GLN A 919 63.82 24.11 10.74
C GLN A 919 63.55 25.10 9.61
N ASN A 920 64.59 25.86 9.26
CA ASN A 920 64.62 26.79 8.12
C ASN A 920 63.48 27.82 8.12
N THR A 921 62.93 28.17 9.28
CA THR A 921 61.79 29.08 9.36
C THR A 921 62.18 30.50 8.97
N THR A 922 61.25 31.24 8.35
CA THR A 922 61.50 32.64 7.94
C THR A 922 61.28 33.66 9.06
N GLY A 923 60.51 33.29 10.08
CA GLY A 923 60.36 34.01 11.35
C GLY A 923 60.95 33.22 12.51
N ALA A 924 60.34 33.34 13.69
CA ALA A 924 60.73 32.54 14.85
C ALA A 924 60.36 31.06 14.64
N GLY A 925 61.17 30.13 15.13
CA GLY A 925 60.84 28.69 15.05
C GLY A 925 59.53 28.38 15.78
N VAL A 926 59.47 28.79 17.05
CA VAL A 926 58.26 28.73 17.88
C VAL A 926 57.90 30.13 18.35
N LEU A 927 56.66 30.56 18.10
CA LEU A 927 56.11 31.81 18.60
C LEU A 927 55.03 31.53 19.65
N ILE A 928 55.26 32.03 20.87
CA ILE A 928 54.32 31.98 22.00
C ILE A 928 53.98 33.41 22.39
N ASP A 929 52.83 33.91 21.97
CA ASP A 929 52.37 35.27 22.27
C ASP A 929 51.08 35.20 23.09
N ASN A 930 51.15 35.57 24.38
CA ASN A 930 50.00 35.55 25.29
C ASN A 930 49.31 34.18 25.43
N ALA A 931 50.08 33.08 25.45
CA ALA A 931 49.56 31.73 25.74
C ALA A 931 49.61 31.41 27.25
N ALA A 932 48.54 30.81 27.79
CA ALA A 932 48.38 30.55 29.22
C ALA A 932 49.30 29.44 29.78
N SER A 933 49.46 28.33 29.06
CA SER A 933 50.26 27.19 29.51
C SER A 933 50.87 26.44 28.33
N VAL A 934 52.20 26.36 28.27
CA VAL A 934 52.96 25.73 27.18
C VAL A 934 54.08 24.86 27.74
N SER A 935 54.24 23.64 27.22
CA SER A 935 55.35 22.73 27.53
C SER A 935 55.98 22.18 26.27
N LEU A 936 57.18 22.63 25.93
CA LEU A 936 57.95 22.13 24.81
C LEU A 936 59.00 21.16 25.33
N ASN A 937 58.91 19.89 24.97
CA ASN A 937 59.89 18.88 25.37
C ASN A 937 60.54 18.27 24.14
N HIS A 938 61.84 17.97 24.24
CA HIS A 938 62.56 17.21 23.22
C HIS A 938 62.48 17.81 21.80
N LEU A 939 62.26 19.12 21.68
CA LEU A 939 62.15 19.80 20.40
C LEU A 939 63.54 20.08 19.83
N MET A 940 63.69 19.99 18.51
CA MET A 940 64.86 20.46 17.78
C MET A 940 64.47 21.69 16.95
N VAL A 941 65.07 22.85 17.23
CA VAL A 941 64.83 24.10 16.49
C VAL A 941 66.13 24.54 15.81
N GLU A 942 66.16 24.56 14.48
CA GLU A 942 67.40 24.80 13.72
C GLU A 942 67.25 25.83 12.59
N ASN A 943 68.28 26.64 12.36
CA ASN A 943 68.41 27.48 11.16
C ASN A 943 67.22 28.45 10.94
N THR A 944 66.66 28.99 12.03
CA THR A 944 65.58 29.98 11.97
C THR A 944 66.13 31.34 11.53
N LEU A 945 65.50 32.03 10.56
CA LEU A 945 65.93 33.40 10.20
C LEU A 945 65.65 34.43 11.30
N GLY A 946 64.65 34.17 12.16
CA GLY A 946 64.38 34.94 13.37
C GLY A 946 64.94 34.25 14.61
N ARG A 947 64.19 34.39 15.72
CA ARG A 947 64.49 33.75 17.00
C ARG A 947 64.25 32.24 16.96
N GLY A 948 64.94 31.47 17.80
CA GLY A 948 64.62 30.05 17.95
C GLY A 948 63.24 29.84 18.57
N ILE A 949 63.09 30.23 19.83
CA ILE A 949 61.81 30.23 20.56
C ILE A 949 61.56 31.64 21.11
N ASP A 950 60.46 32.25 20.70
CA ASP A 950 60.05 33.58 21.12
C ASP A 950 58.83 33.54 22.03
N VAL A 951 58.98 34.02 23.25
CA VAL A 951 57.91 34.12 24.24
C VAL A 951 57.59 35.59 24.48
N ALA A 952 56.42 36.04 24.05
CA ALA A 952 55.87 37.34 24.34
C ALA A 952 54.69 37.23 25.31
N HIS A 953 54.68 38.09 26.34
CA HIS A 953 53.56 38.20 27.26
C HIS A 953 53.25 39.66 27.56
N SER A 954 52.17 40.14 26.96
CA SER A 954 51.64 41.50 27.09
C SER A 954 50.25 41.53 27.74
N SER A 955 49.66 40.37 28.07
CA SER A 955 48.31 40.24 28.61
C SER A 955 48.21 40.27 30.14
N GLY A 956 46.98 40.38 30.65
CA GLY A 956 46.65 40.26 32.08
C GLY A 956 46.49 38.82 32.58
N THR A 957 46.44 37.84 31.68
CA THR A 957 46.30 36.42 32.02
C THR A 957 47.66 35.85 32.42
N ALA A 958 47.72 34.96 33.42
CA ALA A 958 48.97 34.30 33.77
C ALA A 958 49.46 33.41 32.62
N SER A 959 50.77 33.37 32.40
CA SER A 959 51.40 32.50 31.39
C SER A 959 52.52 31.68 32.02
N THR A 960 52.50 30.38 31.73
CA THR A 960 53.49 29.41 32.18
C THR A 960 54.09 28.71 30.98
N VAL A 961 55.39 28.87 30.77
CA VAL A 961 56.11 28.26 29.65
C VAL A 961 57.25 27.40 30.20
N THR A 962 57.28 26.14 29.80
CA THR A 962 58.38 25.21 30.06
C THR A 962 59.02 24.82 28.74
N VAL A 963 60.34 24.93 28.65
CA VAL A 963 61.15 24.33 27.58
C VAL A 963 62.14 23.38 28.23
N ALA A 964 62.06 22.11 27.86
CA ALA A 964 62.84 21.05 28.48
C ALA A 964 63.50 20.14 27.44
N ASN A 965 64.74 19.69 27.73
CA ASN A 965 65.46 18.71 26.93
C ASN A 965 65.51 19.05 25.43
N SER A 966 65.44 20.33 25.09
CA SER A 966 65.30 20.80 23.71
C SER A 966 66.62 21.36 23.20
N THR A 967 66.82 21.32 21.89
CA THR A 967 67.98 21.91 21.22
C THR A 967 67.54 23.10 20.36
N VAL A 968 68.21 24.24 20.52
CA VAL A 968 68.07 25.39 19.63
C VAL A 968 69.44 25.69 19.03
N ARG A 969 69.56 25.71 17.70
CA ARG A 969 70.82 26.08 17.05
C ARG A 969 70.66 26.92 15.78
N GLY A 970 71.63 27.78 15.51
CA GLY A 970 71.66 28.55 14.25
C GLY A 970 70.50 29.53 14.08
N ALA A 971 70.01 30.12 15.18
CA ALA A 971 69.03 31.20 15.10
C ALA A 971 69.65 32.48 14.53
N GLY A 972 68.90 33.19 13.69
CA GLY A 972 69.29 34.47 13.07
C GLY A 972 69.10 35.69 13.97
N ALA A 973 68.53 35.49 15.16
CA ALA A 973 68.42 36.45 16.26
C ALA A 973 68.68 35.70 17.59
N GLU A 974 67.95 36.01 18.67
CA GLU A 974 68.12 35.32 19.95
C GLU A 974 67.72 33.83 19.88
N GLY A 975 68.46 32.96 20.56
CA GLY A 975 68.14 31.53 20.63
C GLY A 975 66.81 31.29 21.35
N LEU A 976 66.74 31.68 22.62
CA LEU A 976 65.52 31.70 23.42
C LEU A 976 65.24 33.13 23.90
N ASN A 977 64.05 33.65 23.64
CA ASN A 977 63.67 34.99 24.04
C ASN A 977 62.43 34.98 24.93
N LEU A 978 62.47 35.77 26.00
CA LEU A 978 61.30 36.16 26.79
C LEU A 978 61.16 37.68 26.77
N ASN A 979 59.97 38.16 26.40
CA ASN A 979 59.56 39.54 26.56
C ASN A 979 58.25 39.61 27.36
N SER A 980 58.35 39.96 28.65
CA SER A 980 57.20 40.13 29.54
C SER A 980 56.95 41.61 29.81
N THR A 981 55.77 42.09 29.41
CA THR A 981 55.29 43.47 29.61
C THR A 981 53.88 43.56 30.20
N GLY A 982 53.12 42.46 30.18
CA GLY A 982 51.72 42.39 30.63
C GLY A 982 51.57 42.29 32.14
N SER A 983 50.39 42.60 32.69
CA SER A 983 50.17 42.59 34.15
C SER A 983 50.02 41.21 34.79
N GLY A 984 49.82 40.16 33.98
CA GLY A 984 49.73 38.78 34.46
C GLY A 984 51.03 38.26 35.06
N THR A 985 50.95 37.17 35.85
CA THR A 985 52.15 36.47 36.33
C THR A 985 52.80 35.71 35.19
N MET A 986 54.11 35.89 35.03
CA MET A 986 54.94 35.08 34.12
C MET A 986 55.70 34.00 34.86
N ARG A 987 55.66 32.78 34.34
CA ARG A 987 56.53 31.68 34.74
C ARG A 987 57.25 31.13 33.52
N MET A 988 58.58 31.11 33.57
CA MET A 988 59.39 30.47 32.54
C MET A 988 60.36 29.49 33.17
N THR A 989 60.34 28.25 32.71
CA THR A 989 61.28 27.20 33.13
C THR A 989 62.04 26.69 31.92
N LEU A 990 63.35 26.92 31.90
CA LEU A 990 64.28 26.36 30.94
C LEU A 990 65.09 25.29 31.64
N THR A 991 64.91 24.02 31.27
CA THR A 991 65.64 22.91 31.89
C THR A 991 66.31 21.98 30.89
N SER A 992 67.58 21.64 31.13
CA SER A 992 68.31 20.66 30.33
C SER A 992 68.35 20.96 28.82
N ASN A 993 68.29 22.24 28.43
CA ASN A 993 68.32 22.63 27.02
C ASN A 993 69.75 22.83 26.52
N SER A 994 69.96 22.61 25.22
CA SER A 994 71.18 22.94 24.50
C SER A 994 70.90 24.11 23.56
N VAL A 995 71.56 25.25 23.75
CA VAL A 995 71.42 26.43 22.90
C VAL A 995 72.76 26.76 22.27
N ASP A 996 72.82 26.83 20.95
CA ASP A 996 74.04 27.06 20.17
C ASP A 996 73.79 28.15 19.10
N THR A 997 74.20 29.38 19.39
CA THR A 997 73.90 30.57 18.58
C THR A 997 75.14 31.41 18.31
N SER A 998 75.04 32.38 17.39
CA SER A 998 76.19 33.20 16.99
C SER A 998 75.85 34.63 16.54
N VAL A 999 74.58 35.07 16.63
CA VAL A 999 74.14 36.38 16.15
C VAL A 999 73.84 37.34 17.30
N ASP A 1000 72.78 37.09 18.06
CA ASP A 1000 72.39 37.90 19.24
C ASP A 1000 72.60 37.08 20.53
N GLN A 1001 71.78 37.28 21.56
CA GLN A 1001 71.89 36.53 22.81
C GLN A 1001 71.50 35.06 22.65
N GLY A 1002 72.20 34.17 23.36
CA GLY A 1002 71.78 32.76 23.47
C GLY A 1002 70.41 32.65 24.16
N ILE A 1003 70.29 33.29 25.34
CA ILE A 1003 69.04 33.43 26.07
C ILE A 1003 68.83 34.92 26.42
N ASN A 1004 67.76 35.53 25.93
CA ASN A 1004 67.35 36.88 26.31
C ASN A 1004 66.08 36.85 27.18
N ILE A 1005 66.09 37.61 28.27
CA ILE A 1005 64.98 37.71 29.22
C ILE A 1005 64.74 39.17 29.54
N ASP A 1006 63.70 39.76 28.94
CA ASP A 1006 63.24 41.12 29.24
C ASP A 1006 61.96 41.07 30.09
N VAL A 1007 62.02 41.63 31.29
CA VAL A 1007 60.90 41.81 32.21
C VAL A 1007 60.63 43.29 32.41
N ALA A 1008 59.77 43.83 31.55
CA ALA A 1008 59.50 45.24 31.40
C ALA A 1008 58.05 45.59 31.78
N GLY A 1009 57.57 46.75 31.31
CA GLY A 1009 56.17 47.14 31.33
C GLY A 1009 55.48 47.03 32.70
N SER A 1010 54.29 46.42 32.70
CA SER A 1010 53.40 46.28 33.86
C SER A 1010 53.44 44.91 34.54
N THR A 1011 54.40 44.04 34.20
CA THR A 1011 54.58 42.72 34.84
C THR A 1011 54.59 42.84 36.35
N SER A 1012 53.70 42.11 37.02
CA SER A 1012 53.58 42.10 38.47
C SER A 1012 54.58 41.14 39.10
N ILE A 1013 54.60 39.89 38.64
CA ILE A 1013 55.46 38.82 39.12
C ILE A 1013 56.02 38.04 37.94
N ALA A 1014 57.33 37.88 37.90
CA ALA A 1014 58.02 36.96 36.99
C ALA A 1014 58.81 35.93 37.81
N ASN A 1015 58.60 34.65 37.52
CA ASN A 1015 59.30 33.52 38.13
C ASN A 1015 60.07 32.80 37.03
N ILE A 1016 61.39 32.89 37.06
CA ILE A 1016 62.27 32.40 36.00
C ILE A 1016 63.20 31.34 36.57
N THR A 1017 63.21 30.15 35.97
CA THR A 1017 64.11 29.05 36.32
C THR A 1017 64.96 28.68 35.11
N LEU A 1018 66.28 28.75 35.28
CA LEU A 1018 67.29 28.24 34.36
C LEU A 1018 68.01 27.10 35.07
N ASN A 1019 67.78 25.85 34.66
CA ASN A 1019 68.32 24.68 35.34
C ASN A 1019 68.98 23.68 34.39
N GLY A 1020 70.28 23.40 34.53
CA GLY A 1020 70.91 22.34 33.73
C GLY A 1020 71.09 22.64 32.24
N ASN A 1021 70.98 23.90 31.81
CA ASN A 1021 71.11 24.27 30.39
C ASN A 1021 72.58 24.42 29.99
N THR A 1022 72.88 24.09 28.74
CA THR A 1022 74.16 24.36 28.08
C THR A 1022 73.93 25.39 26.99
N VAL A 1023 74.52 26.57 27.14
CA VAL A 1023 74.44 27.66 26.17
C VAL A 1023 75.83 27.99 25.65
N VAL A 1024 75.97 27.97 24.34
CA VAL A 1024 77.15 28.37 23.60
C VAL A 1024 76.73 29.50 22.67
N ASN A 1025 77.31 30.67 22.87
CA ASN A 1025 77.11 31.82 21.99
C ASN A 1025 78.47 32.26 21.44
N ASP A 1026 78.85 31.80 20.25
CA ASP A 1026 80.24 31.88 19.78
C ASP A 1026 80.66 33.29 19.38
N THR A 1027 79.78 34.04 18.73
CA THR A 1027 80.07 35.40 18.23
C THR A 1027 78.95 36.40 18.46
N GLY A 1028 77.85 35.99 19.11
CA GLY A 1028 76.76 36.88 19.48
C GLY A 1028 77.04 37.61 20.79
N ASP A 1029 76.11 38.45 21.24
CA ASP A 1029 76.25 39.28 22.44
C ASP A 1029 76.43 38.45 23.74
N GLU A 1030 75.41 38.29 24.59
CA GLU A 1030 75.52 37.51 25.83
C GLU A 1030 75.04 36.07 25.65
N ALA A 1031 75.67 35.09 26.33
CA ALA A 1031 75.09 33.75 26.41
C ALA A 1031 73.77 33.77 27.20
N VAL A 1032 73.67 34.61 28.23
CA VAL A 1032 72.40 34.97 28.86
C VAL A 1032 72.34 36.44 29.24
N LEU A 1033 71.30 37.13 28.77
CA LEU A 1033 70.94 38.49 29.18
C LEU A 1033 69.62 38.44 29.93
N LEU A 1034 69.59 39.06 31.12
CA LEU A 1034 68.35 39.37 31.81
C LEU A 1034 68.28 40.87 32.07
N THR A 1035 67.27 41.52 31.53
CA THR A 1035 66.97 42.91 31.81
C THR A 1035 65.63 43.03 32.50
N ALA A 1036 65.55 43.87 33.54
CA ALA A 1036 64.28 44.25 34.13
C ALA A 1036 64.13 45.78 34.10
N SER A 1037 63.11 46.27 33.41
CA SER A 1037 62.96 47.70 33.10
C SER A 1037 61.56 48.23 33.43
N GLY A 1038 61.36 49.55 33.29
CA GLY A 1038 60.08 50.22 33.55
C GLY A 1038 59.88 50.70 35.00
N ASN A 1039 58.90 51.59 35.19
CA ASN A 1039 58.65 52.28 36.46
C ASN A 1039 57.57 51.63 37.35
N THR A 1040 56.85 50.63 36.83
CA THR A 1040 55.85 49.90 37.61
C THR A 1040 56.54 48.91 38.53
N ALA A 1041 56.23 48.97 39.83
CA ALA A 1041 56.80 48.07 40.83
C ALA A 1041 56.52 46.60 40.48
N LYS A 1042 57.58 45.78 40.44
CA LYS A 1042 57.48 44.35 40.06
C LYS A 1042 58.37 43.46 40.91
N THR A 1043 57.99 42.18 41.04
CA THR A 1043 58.81 41.16 41.70
C THR A 1043 59.35 40.18 40.66
N LEU A 1044 60.65 39.96 40.67
CA LEU A 1044 61.32 38.97 39.84
C LEU A 1044 62.02 37.96 40.74
N ASN A 1045 61.63 36.70 40.67
CA ASN A 1045 62.31 35.58 41.31
C ASN A 1045 63.07 34.81 40.24
N LEU A 1046 64.36 34.58 40.45
CA LEU A 1046 65.24 33.89 39.52
C LEU A 1046 65.99 32.76 40.21
N LEU A 1047 65.96 31.57 39.60
CA LEU A 1047 66.84 30.44 39.92
C LEU A 1047 67.72 30.15 38.71
N VAL A 1048 69.04 30.21 38.90
CA VAL A 1048 70.03 29.79 37.90
C VAL A 1048 70.85 28.68 38.55
N ASN A 1049 70.60 27.43 38.18
CA ASN A 1049 71.24 26.26 38.79
C ASN A 1049 71.86 25.32 37.76
N ASN A 1050 73.10 24.87 37.98
CA ASN A 1050 73.73 23.80 37.20
C ASN A 1050 73.82 24.07 35.68
N ASN A 1051 73.89 25.34 35.26
CA ASN A 1051 74.00 25.71 33.85
C ASN A 1051 75.46 25.91 33.42
N GLN A 1052 75.72 25.77 32.13
CA GLN A 1052 76.95 26.18 31.48
C GLN A 1052 76.64 27.29 30.47
N PHE A 1053 77.16 28.49 30.69
CA PHE A 1053 77.03 29.63 29.78
C PHE A 1053 78.40 29.97 29.21
N THR A 1054 78.57 29.79 27.92
CA THR A 1054 79.83 30.08 27.20
C THR A 1054 79.57 31.18 26.19
N ASN A 1055 80.33 32.26 26.27
CA ASN A 1055 80.29 33.35 25.31
C ASN A 1055 81.65 33.56 24.65
N GLY A 1056 81.66 33.73 23.33
CA GLY A 1056 82.87 33.97 22.53
C GLY A 1056 83.00 35.38 21.97
N ASP A 1057 82.08 36.30 22.27
CA ASP A 1057 82.27 37.72 21.90
C ASP A 1057 83.34 38.41 22.80
N PRO A 1058 84.26 39.19 22.21
CA PRO A 1058 85.34 39.86 22.94
C PRO A 1058 84.90 40.94 23.94
N ALA A 1059 83.74 41.55 23.74
CA ALA A 1059 83.25 42.70 24.51
C ALA A 1059 82.09 42.34 25.46
N ALA A 1060 81.21 41.42 25.05
CA ALA A 1060 80.01 41.09 25.77
C ALA A 1060 80.26 40.17 26.97
N VAL A 1061 79.38 40.28 27.97
CA VAL A 1061 79.44 39.47 29.19
C VAL A 1061 78.81 38.10 28.91
N ALA A 1062 79.33 37.01 29.48
CA ALA A 1062 78.69 35.71 29.27
C ALA A 1062 77.31 35.62 29.95
N ALA A 1063 77.17 36.13 31.17
CA ALA A 1063 75.88 36.29 31.85
C ALA A 1063 75.71 37.70 32.43
N SER A 1064 74.75 38.47 31.91
CA SER A 1064 74.51 39.87 32.30
C SER A 1064 73.10 40.07 32.87
N PHE A 1065 72.98 40.48 34.14
CA PHE A 1065 71.70 40.70 34.82
C PHE A 1065 71.53 42.16 35.26
N GLN A 1066 70.68 42.91 34.56
CA GLN A 1066 70.59 44.37 34.63
C GLN A 1066 69.23 44.86 35.17
N MET A 1067 69.20 45.40 36.39
CA MET A 1067 67.98 45.92 37.02
C MET A 1067 67.83 47.43 36.78
N ASN A 1068 67.23 47.78 35.64
CA ASN A 1068 67.07 49.16 35.17
C ASN A 1068 65.75 49.83 35.63
N GLY A 1069 64.81 49.06 36.19
CA GLY A 1069 63.48 49.51 36.61
C GLY A 1069 63.18 49.38 38.11
N ALA A 1070 61.93 49.66 38.48
CA ALA A 1070 61.42 49.51 39.86
C ALA A 1070 61.16 48.02 40.19
N VAL A 1071 62.20 47.28 40.55
CA VAL A 1071 62.18 45.82 40.69
C VAL A 1071 62.60 45.38 42.09
N SER A 1072 61.84 44.46 42.69
CA SER A 1072 62.32 43.59 43.78
C SER A 1072 62.84 42.29 43.17
N PHE A 1073 64.16 42.16 43.06
CA PHE A 1073 64.82 41.02 42.43
C PHE A 1073 65.38 40.06 43.47
N ASN A 1074 64.86 38.84 43.51
CA ASN A 1074 65.39 37.74 44.32
C ASN A 1074 66.08 36.75 43.38
N ALA A 1075 67.39 36.58 43.51
CA ALA A 1075 68.18 35.73 42.63
C ALA A 1075 68.98 34.69 43.41
N THR A 1076 68.84 33.42 43.03
CA THR A 1076 69.68 32.32 43.49
C THR A 1076 70.48 31.79 42.31
N VAL A 1077 71.78 32.03 42.30
CA VAL A 1077 72.72 31.64 41.24
C VAL A 1077 73.72 30.65 41.83
N THR A 1078 73.58 29.37 41.50
CA THR A 1078 74.37 28.30 42.11
C THR A 1078 74.81 27.19 41.15
N ASN A 1079 75.97 26.59 41.39
CA ASN A 1079 76.50 25.46 40.61
C ASN A 1079 76.66 25.73 39.11
N ASN A 1080 76.77 26.98 38.68
CA ASN A 1080 76.89 27.31 37.25
C ASN A 1080 78.35 27.44 36.82
N THR A 1081 78.60 27.23 35.53
CA THR A 1081 79.87 27.54 34.87
C THR A 1081 79.65 28.68 33.89
N PHE A 1082 80.34 29.80 34.11
CA PHE A 1082 80.33 30.96 33.22
C PHE A 1082 81.70 31.05 32.53
N VAL A 1083 81.72 31.04 31.20
CA VAL A 1083 82.94 31.07 30.41
C VAL A 1083 82.86 32.24 29.43
N ASN A 1084 83.84 33.14 29.47
CA ASN A 1084 84.10 34.05 28.37
C ASN A 1084 85.39 33.55 27.67
N SER A 1085 85.24 33.00 26.47
CA SER A 1085 86.28 32.17 25.82
C SER A 1085 87.29 32.96 24.96
N ASP A 1086 86.95 34.18 24.53
CA ASP A 1086 87.80 34.99 23.63
C ASP A 1086 88.88 35.82 24.36
N ASN A 1087 88.82 35.88 25.70
CA ASN A 1087 89.84 36.47 26.57
C ASN A 1087 90.18 37.95 26.28
N ALA A 1088 89.26 38.77 25.79
CA ALA A 1088 89.52 40.18 25.47
C ALA A 1088 89.15 41.15 26.61
N THR A 1089 87.86 41.48 26.77
CA THR A 1089 87.36 42.43 27.79
C THR A 1089 86.02 42.04 28.44
N GLY A 1090 85.25 41.16 27.81
CA GLY A 1090 83.98 40.67 28.34
C GLY A 1090 84.16 39.84 29.62
N ARG A 1091 83.24 39.97 30.56
CA ARG A 1091 83.29 39.25 31.85
C ARG A 1091 82.47 37.95 31.78
N PRO A 1092 82.80 36.92 32.56
CA PRO A 1092 81.92 35.77 32.72
C PRO A 1092 80.55 36.12 33.35
N PHE A 1093 80.53 36.99 34.36
CA PHE A 1093 79.28 37.31 35.07
C PHE A 1093 79.22 38.78 35.49
N GLU A 1094 78.06 39.40 35.26
CA GLU A 1094 77.74 40.74 35.72
C GLU A 1094 76.31 40.82 36.29
N MET A 1095 76.15 41.58 37.38
CA MET A 1095 74.84 41.98 37.89
C MET A 1095 74.87 43.42 38.41
N ALA A 1096 73.88 44.22 38.00
CA ALA A 1096 73.80 45.63 38.41
C ALA A 1096 72.42 46.11 38.87
N ALA A 1097 72.42 46.95 39.92
CA ALA A 1097 71.28 47.74 40.38
C ALA A 1097 71.36 49.18 39.84
N ASN A 1098 70.56 49.49 38.81
CA ASN A 1098 70.68 50.73 38.03
C ASN A 1098 69.54 51.72 38.28
N ASN A 1099 68.54 51.39 39.11
CA ASN A 1099 67.40 52.26 39.41
C ASN A 1099 67.28 52.58 40.91
N GLY A 1100 66.88 53.81 41.26
CA GLY A 1100 66.69 54.21 42.66
C GLY A 1100 65.66 53.38 43.43
N ALA A 1101 64.75 52.71 42.73
CA ALA A 1101 63.73 51.82 43.28
C ALA A 1101 64.04 50.32 43.10
N SER A 1102 65.19 49.93 42.52
CA SER A 1102 65.58 48.52 42.45
C SER A 1102 66.11 48.02 43.78
N ASN A 1103 65.68 46.82 44.18
CA ASN A 1103 66.15 46.11 45.36
C ASN A 1103 66.58 44.69 44.96
N ILE A 1104 67.89 44.44 44.94
CA ILE A 1104 68.47 43.14 44.60
C ILE A 1104 68.82 42.38 45.88
N ARG A 1105 68.41 41.12 45.95
CA ARG A 1105 68.83 40.11 46.94
C ARG A 1105 69.44 38.91 46.20
N LEU A 1106 70.74 38.69 46.37
CA LEU A 1106 71.49 37.66 45.63
C LEU A 1106 72.06 36.58 46.57
N SER A 1107 71.84 35.31 46.22
CA SER A 1107 72.62 34.16 46.68
C SER A 1107 73.52 33.71 45.53
N LEU A 1108 74.83 33.89 45.66
CA LEU A 1108 75.83 33.49 44.65
C LEU A 1108 76.76 32.42 45.22
N ARG A 1109 76.58 31.14 44.88
CA ARG A 1109 77.29 30.04 45.57
C ARG A 1109 77.75 28.94 44.62
N PHE A 1110 78.93 28.36 44.82
CA PHE A 1110 79.40 27.19 44.05
C PHE A 1110 79.47 27.39 42.54
N ASN A 1111 79.64 28.61 42.06
CA ASN A 1111 79.81 28.87 40.63
C ASN A 1111 81.29 28.87 40.24
N THR A 1112 81.54 28.60 38.97
CA THR A 1112 82.86 28.69 38.35
C THR A 1112 82.83 29.73 37.25
N ALA A 1113 83.68 30.74 37.33
CA ALA A 1113 83.90 31.70 36.26
C ALA A 1113 85.29 31.47 35.64
N GLN A 1114 85.34 31.41 34.31
CA GLN A 1114 86.58 31.23 33.56
C GLN A 1114 86.73 32.36 32.55
N ASN A 1115 87.77 33.16 32.74
CA ASN A 1115 88.29 34.11 31.75
C ASN A 1115 89.80 34.24 31.99
N ASN A 1116 90.64 33.99 30.99
CA ASN A 1116 92.09 33.97 31.21
C ASN A 1116 92.70 35.37 31.41
N ASN A 1117 91.97 36.45 31.12
CA ASN A 1117 92.50 37.83 31.09
C ASN A 1117 91.72 38.86 31.93
N ALA A 1118 90.54 38.53 32.48
CA ALA A 1118 89.82 39.39 33.41
C ALA A 1118 90.29 39.15 34.86
N ASN A 1119 90.39 40.21 35.66
CA ASN A 1119 90.62 40.14 37.11
C ASN A 1119 89.36 40.46 37.92
N ASP A 1120 88.22 40.51 37.24
CA ASP A 1120 86.89 40.84 37.74
C ASP A 1120 85.82 39.93 37.15
N GLU A 1121 86.05 38.62 37.28
CA GLU A 1121 85.22 37.61 36.63
C GLU A 1121 83.75 37.63 37.08
N TYR A 1122 83.49 38.00 38.33
CA TYR A 1122 82.17 38.39 38.82
C TYR A 1122 82.17 39.88 39.13
N PHE A 1123 81.35 40.66 38.41
CA PHE A 1123 81.19 42.09 38.66
C PHE A 1123 79.81 42.41 39.20
N LEU A 1124 79.75 42.88 40.44
CA LEU A 1124 78.52 43.24 41.14
C LEU A 1124 78.50 44.75 41.40
N GLU A 1125 77.54 45.44 40.80
CA GLU A 1125 77.49 46.90 40.83
C GLU A 1125 76.20 47.45 41.44
N GLN A 1126 76.34 48.31 42.45
CA GLN A 1126 75.25 49.12 42.99
C GLN A 1126 75.41 50.57 42.53
N ASN A 1127 74.86 50.89 41.35
CA ASN A 1127 74.84 52.25 40.83
C ASN A 1127 73.83 53.12 41.59
N THR A 1128 72.62 52.60 41.80
CA THR A 1128 71.56 53.19 42.63
C THR A 1128 70.73 52.08 43.30
N GLY A 1129 69.70 52.42 44.09
CA GLY A 1129 68.84 51.43 44.76
C GLY A 1129 69.54 50.68 45.89
N SER A 1130 69.06 49.46 46.22
CA SER A 1130 69.67 48.58 47.22
C SER A 1130 70.13 47.25 46.61
N PHE A 1131 71.24 46.73 47.14
CA PHE A 1131 71.80 45.43 46.74
C PHE A 1131 72.34 44.73 47.99
N THR A 1132 71.77 43.57 48.31
CA THR A 1132 72.23 42.66 49.38
C THR A 1132 72.75 41.34 48.80
N LEU A 1133 73.78 40.79 49.46
CA LEU A 1133 74.43 39.53 49.08
C LEU A 1133 74.44 38.57 50.27
N GLU A 1134 73.96 37.34 50.08
CA GLU A 1134 74.02 36.29 51.10
C GLU A 1134 75.49 35.92 51.38
N LYS A 1135 75.84 35.68 52.65
CA LYS A 1135 77.19 35.25 53.09
C LYS A 1135 78.34 36.16 52.65
N LEU A 1136 78.10 37.47 52.51
CA LEU A 1136 79.14 38.46 52.28
C LEU A 1136 80.18 38.50 53.43
N THR A 1137 79.72 38.26 54.67
CA THR A 1137 80.55 38.21 55.88
C THR A 1137 80.21 36.97 56.71
N VAL A 1138 81.22 36.29 57.28
CA VAL A 1138 81.00 35.12 58.15
C VAL A 1138 80.41 35.57 59.50
N PRO A 1139 79.31 34.96 60.00
CA PRO A 1139 78.87 35.15 61.39
C PRO A 1139 79.95 34.71 62.38
N ALA A 1140 80.06 35.34 63.55
CA ALA A 1140 81.01 34.88 64.56
C ALA A 1140 80.64 33.45 65.04
N VAL A 1141 81.42 32.45 64.64
CA VAL A 1141 81.17 31.03 64.92
C VAL A 1141 81.85 30.60 66.24
N PRO A 1142 81.18 29.87 67.16
CA PRO A 1142 81.82 29.25 68.33
C PRO A 1142 82.96 28.30 67.92
N PRO A 1143 84.03 28.14 68.74
CA PRO A 1143 85.25 27.40 68.36
C PRO A 1143 85.06 25.91 68.02
N ASP A 1144 83.87 25.37 68.27
CA ASP A 1144 83.45 23.99 68.14
C ASP A 1144 82.53 23.73 66.91
N GLN A 1145 82.34 24.73 66.05
CA GLN A 1145 81.61 24.63 64.78
C GLN A 1145 82.53 24.97 63.59
N VAL A 1146 82.30 24.31 62.44
CA VAL A 1146 83.06 24.59 61.21
C VAL A 1146 82.72 26.01 60.73
N PRO A 1147 83.70 26.88 60.41
CA PRO A 1147 83.41 28.20 59.86
C PRO A 1147 82.59 28.08 58.58
N GLU A 1148 81.49 28.83 58.48
CA GLU A 1148 80.82 28.98 57.19
C GLU A 1148 81.73 29.74 56.22
N GLN A 1149 81.78 29.30 54.96
CA GLN A 1149 82.55 29.97 53.91
C GLN A 1149 81.82 31.24 53.44
N THR A 1150 82.59 32.26 53.09
CA THR A 1150 82.06 33.46 52.44
C THR A 1150 81.74 33.20 50.97
N VAL A 1151 80.92 34.08 50.39
CA VAL A 1151 80.67 34.10 48.93
C VAL A 1151 81.96 34.12 48.08
N PHE A 1152 83.05 34.70 48.58
CA PHE A 1152 84.35 34.75 47.89
C PHE A 1152 85.08 33.41 47.87
N GLU A 1153 84.80 32.53 48.83
CA GLU A 1153 85.43 31.20 48.95
C GLU A 1153 84.58 30.12 48.28
N GLU A 1154 83.25 30.29 48.25
CA GLU A 1154 82.33 29.33 47.64
C GLU A 1154 82.34 29.38 46.09
N ASN A 1155 82.93 30.40 45.45
CA ASN A 1155 82.97 30.55 43.99
C ASN A 1155 84.42 30.54 43.46
N THR A 1156 84.62 30.06 42.23
CA THR A 1156 85.93 30.09 41.54
C THR A 1156 85.98 31.28 40.59
N GLY A 1157 86.86 32.25 40.88
CA GLY A 1157 86.99 33.53 40.15
C GLY A 1157 87.01 34.72 41.11
N THR A 1158 87.39 35.91 40.65
CA THR A 1158 87.46 37.11 41.49
C THR A 1158 86.11 37.83 41.51
N ILE A 1159 85.56 38.08 42.70
CA ILE A 1159 84.36 38.89 42.89
C ILE A 1159 84.78 40.34 43.15
N ASN A 1160 84.36 41.23 42.26
CA ASN A 1160 84.53 42.68 42.41
C ASN A 1160 83.19 43.35 42.69
N ILE A 1161 83.19 44.24 43.67
CA ILE A 1161 82.01 44.96 44.14
C ILE A 1161 82.24 46.47 44.00
N THR A 1162 81.29 47.16 43.36
CA THR A 1162 81.23 48.63 43.31
C THR A 1162 79.94 49.14 43.97
N GLY A 1163 80.02 50.27 44.69
CA GLY A 1163 78.91 50.81 45.48
C GLY A 1163 78.82 50.25 46.91
N THR A 1164 77.64 50.33 47.52
CA THR A 1164 77.37 49.86 48.90
C THR A 1164 76.52 48.59 48.88
N ILE A 1165 77.18 47.43 48.75
CA ILE A 1165 76.55 46.11 48.89
C ILE A 1165 76.71 45.61 50.33
N THR A 1166 75.61 45.16 50.95
CA THR A 1166 75.59 44.69 52.35
C THR A 1166 75.15 43.22 52.45
N THR A 1167 75.38 42.58 53.61
CA THR A 1167 74.96 41.20 53.85
C THR A 1167 73.44 41.07 53.88
N ASP A 1168 72.85 40.11 53.15
CA ASP A 1168 71.42 39.78 53.26
C ASP A 1168 71.15 38.97 54.55
N PRO A 1169 70.18 39.37 55.39
CA PRO A 1169 69.92 38.72 56.67
C PRO A 1169 68.91 37.56 56.62
N GLY A 1170 68.34 37.21 55.46
CA GLY A 1170 67.25 36.24 55.38
C GLY A 1170 67.32 35.31 54.17
N ASN A 1171 66.44 34.31 54.15
CA ASN A 1171 66.32 33.39 53.02
C ASN A 1171 65.85 34.15 51.77
N ILE A 1172 66.50 33.89 50.63
CA ILE A 1172 66.14 34.48 49.34
C ILE A 1172 65.06 33.60 48.68
N PRO A 1173 63.89 34.16 48.35
CA PRO A 1173 62.84 33.42 47.65
C PRO A 1173 63.33 32.87 46.32
N THR A 1174 63.00 31.61 46.03
CA THR A 1174 63.19 30.99 44.71
C THR A 1174 61.86 30.96 43.94
N PRO A 1175 61.90 30.92 42.59
CA PRO A 1175 60.74 30.96 41.70
C PRO A 1175 59.70 29.84 41.90
#